data_AF-A0A3B0ZMU6-F1
#
_entry.id   AF-A0A3B0ZMU6-F1
#
_cell.length_a   1.000
_cell.length_b   1.000
_cell.length_c   1.000
_cell.angle_alpha   90.00
_cell.angle_beta   90.00
_cell.angle_gamma   90.00
#
_symmetry.space_group_name_H-M   'P 1'
#
loop_
_entity.id
_entity.type
_entity.pdbx_description
1 polymer ?
#
loop_
_entity_poly.entity_id
_entity_poly.type
_entity_poly.pdbx_seq_one_letter_code
_entity_poly.pdbx_strand_id
1 'polypeptide(L)'
;MLSAIKNLFTVGQKWLLITMLAVSPCLMAPAAVAQQAQAAINCEPALDWATYSDYLISVDETRVKRTQQALNMLVAAGLVKSEVPVDGFLWGKTQEALYQYCQGLSTLPAGNFAIELVKKLDQQIALIAAVENTINDSAPPDEPDPDVKKEQVVKKDAVIKKELVVKAENAVTRKTEAVTAEQPSSWYQLSENALASVKKEYEKKPSTLLEAESLDNLAQVIDVPYLNESAFLDAIFAKARISADKYPILTKELVSVAEMTSPSQLKDIVFGDDDCGCAQEFSDTVYGFYPYWLSAEIEQKIVDGKDNKQTAGTATSTEEKPVENPPVAQPTINYNVINRIAYYALTVDHNGEIQNPLHWNSDGQLGNFIHKAHRHKTAVDLVIYSDQWMNWSDADQTRAVTSIDRQLKLEVEYKQEGAMAYVPFLNSATASPDGVTLYFGNYADSAIDARKSIVRFVKQLHIQLAKQNRSLKINVLLDVETSELETSGDLFVNLKDLLVKKDDDSLVYVDSLIVFINEPTTDTKKKLRSKIENEFSGKERMQVLRKVIPVITPIGHEKDPKGSYKQFKDDLIYFNNNFAGIGLWPVPLISGDDSDADAIATAIDTQFSIKSGNGMLNAISEKYPILCKYACPNRKILRLVFDGLLVLIIGYGVLAIFSRRLRRFYNRNSIYFKLYMFAMVMVFMTSLVCDPLWKERRDFVFVGALLSV
;
A
#
# COMPACT_ATOMS: atom_id res chain seq x y z
N MET A 1 -19.05 39.42 -40.44
CA MET A 1 -18.02 38.35 -40.35
C MET A 1 -18.61 36.94 -40.42
N LEU A 2 -19.59 36.56 -39.59
CA LEU A 2 -20.26 35.24 -39.65
C LEU A 2 -20.99 34.95 -40.97
N SER A 3 -21.52 35.97 -41.67
CA SER A 3 -22.13 35.80 -43.00
C SER A 3 -21.10 35.60 -44.13
N ALA A 4 -19.85 36.01 -43.94
CA ALA A 4 -18.80 35.84 -44.95
C ALA A 4 -18.19 34.43 -44.92
N ILE A 5 -18.26 33.74 -43.78
CA ILE A 5 -17.75 32.37 -43.60
C ILE A 5 -18.68 31.32 -44.23
N LYS A 6 -19.99 31.60 -44.35
CA LYS A 6 -20.99 30.66 -44.91
C LYS A 6 -20.79 30.30 -46.39
N ASN A 7 -20.08 31.14 -47.15
CA ASN A 7 -19.87 30.97 -48.59
C ASN A 7 -18.50 30.38 -48.96
N LEU A 8 -17.59 30.16 -48.00
CA LEU A 8 -16.25 29.60 -48.29
C LEU A 8 -16.18 28.07 -48.31
N PHE A 9 -17.22 27.36 -47.88
CA PHE A 9 -17.20 25.91 -47.76
C PHE A 9 -18.03 25.24 -48.86
N THR A 10 -17.36 24.36 -49.62
CA THR A 10 -18.01 23.48 -50.61
C THR A 10 -18.98 22.52 -49.91
N VAL A 11 -19.99 22.03 -50.62
CA VAL A 11 -21.05 21.15 -50.07
C VAL A 11 -20.48 19.95 -49.30
N GLY A 12 -19.34 19.40 -49.73
CA GLY A 12 -18.64 18.31 -49.02
C GLY A 12 -17.99 18.73 -47.69
N GLN A 13 -17.51 19.98 -47.55
CA GLN A 13 -16.94 20.48 -46.31
C GLN A 13 -18.01 20.87 -45.28
N LYS A 14 -19.19 21.30 -45.75
CA LYS A 14 -20.35 21.49 -44.87
C LYS A 14 -20.81 20.16 -44.28
N TRP A 15 -20.76 19.08 -45.05
CA TRP A 15 -21.07 17.74 -44.55
C TRP A 15 -20.09 17.27 -43.48
N LEU A 16 -18.80 17.56 -43.62
CA LEU A 16 -17.74 17.18 -42.66
C LEU A 16 -17.81 17.99 -41.35
N LEU A 17 -18.18 19.26 -41.42
CA LEU A 17 -18.42 20.12 -40.24
C LEU A 17 -19.71 19.73 -39.50
N ILE A 18 -20.75 19.31 -40.24
CA ILE A 18 -21.99 18.80 -39.66
C ILE A 18 -21.76 17.43 -39.00
N THR A 19 -20.95 16.55 -39.58
CA THR A 19 -20.59 15.26 -38.94
C THR A 19 -19.71 15.47 -37.71
N MET A 20 -18.73 16.39 -37.71
CA MET A 20 -17.96 16.69 -36.50
C MET A 20 -18.77 17.33 -35.37
N LEU A 21 -19.78 18.16 -35.70
CA LEU A 21 -20.68 18.75 -34.69
C LEU A 21 -21.79 17.80 -34.23
N ALA A 22 -22.17 16.80 -35.05
CA ALA A 22 -23.19 15.81 -34.70
C ALA A 22 -22.67 14.65 -33.84
N VAL A 23 -21.35 14.45 -33.71
CA VAL A 23 -20.76 13.42 -32.83
C VAL A 23 -20.66 13.90 -31.37
N SER A 24 -20.87 15.19 -31.09
CA SER A 24 -20.76 15.76 -29.73
C SER A 24 -21.98 15.63 -28.78
N PRO A 25 -23.22 15.22 -29.16
CA PRO A 25 -24.29 15.02 -28.18
C PRO A 25 -24.71 13.56 -27.90
N CYS A 26 -24.06 12.52 -28.43
CA CYS A 26 -24.48 11.12 -28.17
C CYS A 26 -24.01 10.52 -26.83
N LEU A 27 -23.49 11.32 -25.89
CA LEU A 27 -23.22 10.88 -24.52
C LEU A 27 -24.43 11.11 -23.59
N MET A 28 -25.61 10.63 -23.98
CA MET A 28 -26.71 10.28 -23.06
C MET A 28 -27.59 9.23 -23.74
N ALA A 29 -27.52 7.98 -23.30
CA ALA A 29 -28.45 6.93 -23.70
C ALA A 29 -29.47 6.68 -22.58
N PRO A 30 -30.78 6.56 -22.88
CA PRO A 30 -31.74 5.92 -22.01
C PRO A 30 -31.71 4.39 -22.20
N ALA A 31 -32.09 3.70 -21.14
CA ALA A 31 -32.05 2.24 -21.01
C ALA A 31 -33.10 1.49 -21.84
N ALA A 32 -32.75 0.21 -22.07
CA ALA A 32 -33.59 -0.98 -22.16
C ALA A 32 -34.47 -1.23 -23.40
N VAL A 33 -34.10 -2.24 -24.18
CA VAL A 33 -34.99 -3.36 -24.59
C VAL A 33 -34.11 -4.62 -24.73
N ALA A 34 -34.31 -5.63 -23.90
CA ALA A 34 -33.71 -6.95 -24.05
C ALA A 34 -34.78 -7.97 -24.46
N GLN A 35 -34.53 -8.65 -25.57
CA GLN A 35 -35.39 -9.67 -26.18
C GLN A 35 -35.02 -11.02 -25.55
N GLN A 36 -35.98 -11.68 -24.87
CA GLN A 36 -35.77 -12.96 -24.20
C GLN A 36 -35.65 -14.10 -25.21
N ALA A 37 -34.47 -14.73 -25.28
CA ALA A 37 -34.30 -16.09 -25.77
C ALA A 37 -34.37 -17.06 -24.58
N GLN A 38 -35.09 -18.16 -24.77
CA GLN A 38 -35.27 -19.23 -23.78
C GLN A 38 -33.93 -19.92 -23.49
N ALA A 39 -33.30 -19.58 -22.37
CA ALA A 39 -32.16 -20.30 -21.84
C ALA A 39 -32.67 -21.45 -20.96
N ALA A 40 -32.15 -22.66 -21.19
CA ALA A 40 -32.27 -23.75 -20.23
C ALA A 40 -31.74 -23.27 -18.87
N ILE A 41 -32.48 -23.53 -17.79
CA ILE A 41 -32.06 -23.16 -16.44
C ILE A 41 -30.83 -24.00 -16.10
N ASN A 42 -29.64 -23.43 -16.29
CA ASN A 42 -28.40 -24.00 -15.81
C ASN A 42 -28.10 -23.38 -14.45
N CYS A 43 -28.17 -24.17 -13.38
CA CYS A 43 -27.90 -23.73 -12.00
C CYS A 43 -26.40 -23.67 -11.68
N GLU A 44 -25.54 -24.16 -12.57
CA GLU A 44 -24.09 -24.26 -12.40
C GLU A 44 -23.38 -22.90 -12.26
N PRO A 45 -23.75 -21.81 -12.97
CA PRO A 45 -23.07 -20.51 -12.84
C PRO A 45 -23.34 -19.80 -11.49
N ALA A 46 -24.49 -20.06 -10.84
CA ALA A 46 -24.78 -19.50 -9.52
C ALA A 46 -24.00 -20.23 -8.38
N LEU A 47 -23.30 -21.31 -8.74
CA LEU A 47 -22.59 -22.22 -7.83
C LEU A 47 -21.08 -22.28 -8.10
N ASP A 48 -20.57 -21.49 -9.06
CA ASP A 48 -19.14 -21.18 -9.07
C ASP A 48 -18.78 -20.46 -7.76
N TRP A 49 -17.78 -20.97 -7.05
CA TRP A 49 -17.36 -20.42 -5.75
C TRP A 49 -17.00 -18.93 -5.85
N ALA A 50 -16.47 -18.47 -6.98
CA ALA A 50 -16.16 -17.05 -7.17
C ALA A 50 -17.46 -16.21 -7.30
N THR A 51 -18.40 -16.65 -8.13
CA THR A 51 -19.72 -16.00 -8.27
C THR A 51 -20.54 -16.05 -6.97
N TYR A 52 -20.45 -17.16 -6.22
CA TYR A 52 -21.10 -17.33 -4.91
C TYR A 52 -20.45 -16.47 -3.82
N SER A 53 -19.11 -16.37 -3.82
CA SER A 53 -18.36 -15.48 -2.92
C SER A 53 -18.72 -14.02 -3.19
N ASP A 54 -18.78 -13.58 -4.46
CA ASP A 54 -19.20 -12.23 -4.84
C ASP A 54 -20.66 -11.94 -4.45
N TYR A 55 -21.55 -12.94 -4.56
CA TYR A 55 -22.92 -12.85 -4.07
C TYR A 55 -22.96 -12.74 -2.53
N LEU A 56 -22.21 -13.55 -1.79
CA LEU A 56 -22.14 -13.46 -0.32
C LEU A 56 -21.53 -12.13 0.17
N ILE A 57 -20.60 -11.55 -0.58
CA ILE A 57 -20.00 -10.23 -0.28
C ILE A 57 -21.02 -9.10 -0.53
N SER A 58 -22.01 -9.29 -1.42
CA SER A 58 -23.00 -8.27 -1.80
C SER A 58 -24.36 -8.38 -1.10
N VAL A 59 -24.60 -9.44 -0.31
CA VAL A 59 -25.89 -9.67 0.38
C VAL A 59 -25.76 -9.39 1.87
N ASP A 60 -26.52 -8.42 2.37
CA ASP A 60 -26.54 -8.09 3.80
C ASP A 60 -27.31 -9.14 4.64
N GLU A 61 -27.06 -9.13 5.95
CA GLU A 61 -27.66 -10.05 6.93
C GLU A 61 -29.20 -9.99 6.93
N THR A 62 -29.78 -8.83 6.65
CA THR A 62 -31.25 -8.63 6.59
C THR A 62 -31.83 -9.40 5.42
N ARG A 63 -31.15 -9.37 4.27
CA ARG A 63 -31.56 -10.05 3.05
C ARG A 63 -31.39 -11.56 3.18
N VAL A 64 -30.34 -12.03 3.87
CA VAL A 64 -30.18 -13.44 4.26
C VAL A 64 -31.31 -13.89 5.19
N LYS A 65 -31.60 -13.14 6.27
CA LYS A 65 -32.69 -13.47 7.21
C LYS A 65 -34.05 -13.51 6.55
N ARG A 66 -34.35 -12.58 5.62
CA ARG A 66 -35.60 -12.58 4.84
C ARG A 66 -35.70 -13.80 3.93
N THR A 67 -34.61 -14.17 3.27
CA THR A 67 -34.57 -15.34 2.38
C THR A 67 -34.78 -16.62 3.20
N GLN A 68 -34.15 -16.71 4.37
CA GLN A 68 -34.34 -17.83 5.31
C GLN A 68 -35.78 -17.91 5.84
N GLN A 69 -36.38 -16.79 6.24
CA GLN A 69 -37.77 -16.75 6.69
C GLN A 69 -38.74 -17.18 5.57
N ALA A 70 -38.50 -16.73 4.33
CA ALA A 70 -39.28 -17.16 3.18
C ALA A 70 -39.17 -18.67 2.93
N LEU A 71 -37.96 -19.23 3.01
CA LEU A 71 -37.74 -20.67 2.85
C LEU A 71 -38.44 -21.48 3.96
N ASN A 72 -38.32 -21.04 5.21
CA ASN A 72 -39.00 -21.67 6.34
C ASN A 72 -40.52 -21.64 6.20
N MET A 73 -41.10 -20.54 5.70
CA MET A 73 -42.53 -20.44 5.42
C MET A 73 -42.98 -21.40 4.32
N LEU A 74 -42.17 -21.57 3.27
CA LEU A 74 -42.48 -22.49 2.16
C LEU A 74 -42.41 -23.96 2.58
N VAL A 75 -41.46 -24.32 3.45
CA VAL A 75 -41.38 -25.65 4.07
C VAL A 75 -42.58 -25.88 5.00
N ALA A 76 -42.91 -24.91 5.86
CA ALA A 76 -44.05 -25.00 6.76
C ALA A 76 -45.41 -25.09 6.01
N ALA A 77 -45.51 -24.47 4.84
CA ALA A 77 -46.67 -24.57 3.96
C ALA A 77 -46.74 -25.89 3.16
N GLY A 78 -45.76 -26.80 3.30
CA GLY A 78 -45.70 -28.08 2.60
C GLY A 78 -45.41 -27.97 1.10
N LEU A 79 -45.02 -26.78 0.63
CA LEU A 79 -44.71 -26.49 -0.78
C LEU A 79 -43.29 -26.94 -1.15
N VAL A 80 -42.42 -27.10 -0.15
CA VAL A 80 -41.06 -27.60 -0.30
C VAL A 80 -40.90 -28.83 0.58
N LYS A 81 -40.82 -30.00 -0.06
CA LYS A 81 -40.45 -31.25 0.62
C LYS A 81 -38.93 -31.34 0.68
N SER A 82 -38.32 -30.59 1.58
CA SER A 82 -36.94 -30.88 1.98
C SER A 82 -36.98 -31.71 3.25
N GLU A 83 -36.47 -32.94 3.19
CA GLU A 83 -36.28 -33.77 4.39
C GLU A 83 -35.11 -33.26 5.26
N VAL A 84 -34.38 -32.25 4.76
CA VAL A 84 -33.23 -31.66 5.44
C VAL A 84 -33.69 -30.46 6.26
N PRO A 85 -33.66 -30.53 7.60
CA PRO A 85 -33.95 -29.37 8.44
C PRO A 85 -32.89 -28.29 8.19
N VAL A 86 -33.36 -27.12 7.77
CA VAL A 86 -32.55 -25.91 7.63
C VAL A 86 -31.99 -25.52 8.99
N ASP A 87 -30.68 -25.28 9.05
CA ASP A 87 -29.90 -25.01 10.26
C ASP A 87 -29.99 -23.56 10.76
N GLY A 88 -30.83 -22.75 10.13
CA GLY A 88 -31.09 -21.36 10.54
C GLY A 88 -30.02 -20.35 10.11
N PHE A 89 -28.99 -20.81 9.38
CA PHE A 89 -27.94 -20.00 8.78
C PHE A 89 -27.62 -20.57 7.38
N LEU A 90 -26.98 -19.82 6.47
CA LEU A 90 -26.64 -20.32 5.10
C LEU A 90 -25.47 -21.33 5.08
N TRP A 91 -25.49 -22.34 5.95
CA TRP A 91 -24.45 -23.38 6.02
C TRP A 91 -24.89 -24.64 5.28
N GLY A 92 -24.15 -25.73 5.43
CA GLY A 92 -24.28 -26.93 4.63
C GLY A 92 -25.69 -27.53 4.57
N LYS A 93 -26.49 -27.48 5.66
CA LYS A 93 -27.86 -28.05 5.61
C LYS A 93 -28.83 -27.16 4.86
N THR A 94 -28.71 -25.85 4.99
CA THR A 94 -29.50 -24.89 4.21
C THR A 94 -29.09 -24.89 2.74
N GLN A 95 -27.80 -25.05 2.44
CA GLN A 95 -27.29 -25.25 1.08
C GLN A 95 -27.84 -26.54 0.45
N GLU A 96 -27.81 -27.65 1.17
CA GLU A 96 -28.38 -28.93 0.70
C GLU A 96 -29.90 -28.83 0.52
N ALA A 97 -30.62 -28.14 1.41
CA ALA A 97 -32.06 -27.91 1.27
C ALA A 97 -32.38 -27.04 0.04
N LEU A 98 -31.57 -26.00 -0.23
CA LEU A 98 -31.68 -25.18 -1.44
C LEU A 98 -31.36 -25.99 -2.71
N TYR A 99 -30.37 -26.89 -2.65
CA TYR A 99 -30.01 -27.79 -3.75
C TYR A 99 -31.17 -28.74 -4.09
N GLN A 100 -31.73 -29.43 -3.10
CA GLN A 100 -32.86 -30.33 -3.31
C GLN A 100 -34.13 -29.60 -3.74
N TYR A 101 -34.37 -28.39 -3.23
CA TYR A 101 -35.45 -27.54 -3.71
C TYR A 101 -35.27 -27.16 -5.18
N CYS A 102 -34.07 -26.74 -5.57
CA CYS A 102 -33.74 -26.36 -6.95
C CYS A 102 -33.85 -27.56 -7.92
N GLN A 103 -33.39 -28.75 -7.51
CA GLN A 103 -33.54 -29.99 -8.28
C GLN A 103 -35.01 -30.45 -8.37
N GLY A 104 -35.80 -30.28 -7.32
CA GLY A 104 -37.24 -30.56 -7.37
C GLY A 104 -37.98 -29.66 -8.37
N LEU A 105 -37.52 -28.41 -8.51
CA LEU A 105 -38.13 -27.41 -9.38
C LEU A 105 -37.83 -27.59 -10.88
N SER A 106 -36.73 -28.27 -11.24
CA SER A 106 -36.41 -28.55 -12.65
C SER A 106 -37.37 -29.52 -13.33
N THR A 107 -38.29 -30.13 -12.56
CA THR A 107 -39.30 -31.08 -13.06
C THR A 107 -40.67 -30.44 -13.34
N LEU A 108 -40.86 -29.14 -13.03
CA LEU A 108 -42.12 -28.44 -13.25
C LEU A 108 -42.07 -27.57 -14.52
N PRO A 109 -43.12 -27.57 -15.35
CA PRO A 109 -43.14 -26.79 -16.60
C PRO A 109 -43.20 -25.29 -16.27
N ALA A 110 -42.14 -24.57 -16.63
CA ALA A 110 -41.93 -23.16 -16.33
C ALA A 110 -42.72 -22.22 -17.27
N GLY A 111 -43.19 -21.11 -16.70
CA GLY A 111 -43.69 -19.97 -17.47
C GLY A 111 -43.96 -18.69 -16.64
N ASN A 112 -44.47 -18.78 -15.41
CA ASN A 112 -44.91 -17.58 -14.67
C ASN A 112 -44.40 -17.45 -13.22
N PHE A 113 -43.57 -18.37 -12.74
CA PHE A 113 -43.27 -18.46 -11.30
C PHE A 113 -42.29 -17.40 -10.77
N ALA A 114 -41.18 -17.14 -11.46
CA ALA A 114 -40.22 -16.10 -11.03
C ALA A 114 -40.85 -14.70 -11.03
N ILE A 115 -41.77 -14.44 -11.97
CA ILE A 115 -42.52 -13.19 -12.08
C ILE A 115 -43.55 -13.08 -10.95
N GLU A 116 -44.26 -14.16 -10.60
CA GLU A 116 -45.18 -14.16 -9.45
C GLU A 116 -44.46 -14.01 -8.10
N LEU A 117 -43.29 -14.65 -7.95
CA LEU A 117 -42.51 -14.56 -6.71
C LEU A 117 -42.00 -13.14 -6.46
N VAL A 118 -41.49 -12.47 -7.51
CA VAL A 118 -41.10 -11.05 -7.43
C VAL A 118 -42.30 -10.16 -7.15
N LYS A 119 -43.44 -10.38 -7.81
CA LYS A 119 -44.69 -9.63 -7.55
C LYS A 119 -45.18 -9.75 -6.11
N LYS A 120 -45.08 -10.93 -5.51
CA LYS A 120 -45.51 -11.15 -4.11
C LYS A 120 -44.55 -10.54 -3.10
N LEU A 121 -43.25 -10.51 -3.40
CA LEU A 121 -42.24 -9.82 -2.58
C LEU A 121 -42.46 -8.30 -2.61
N ASP A 122 -42.73 -7.71 -3.77
CA ASP A 122 -43.00 -6.27 -3.90
C ASP A 122 -44.30 -5.84 -3.20
N GLN A 123 -45.35 -6.67 -3.23
CA GLN A 123 -46.61 -6.39 -2.54
C GLN A 123 -46.47 -6.37 -1.00
N GLN A 124 -45.56 -7.17 -0.42
CA GLN A 124 -45.32 -7.12 1.02
C GLN A 124 -44.49 -5.90 1.45
N ILE A 125 -43.59 -5.41 0.60
CA ILE A 125 -42.81 -4.19 0.88
C ILE A 125 -43.74 -2.98 1.00
N ALA A 126 -44.74 -2.87 0.12
CA ALA A 126 -45.72 -1.78 0.16
C ALA A 126 -46.62 -1.81 1.42
N LEU A 127 -46.90 -3.00 1.96
CA LEU A 127 -47.75 -3.16 3.14
C LEU A 127 -47.01 -2.73 4.43
N ILE A 128 -45.69 -2.94 4.48
CA ILE A 128 -44.86 -2.61 5.64
C ILE A 128 -44.62 -1.09 5.72
N ALA A 129 -44.41 -0.43 4.58
CA ALA A 129 -44.30 1.04 4.52
C ALA A 129 -45.58 1.77 4.99
N ALA A 130 -46.75 1.14 4.86
CA ALA A 130 -48.01 1.68 5.36
C ALA A 130 -48.17 1.53 6.89
N VAL A 131 -47.56 0.50 7.48
CA VAL A 131 -47.60 0.26 8.94
C VAL A 131 -46.67 1.22 9.67
N GLU A 132 -45.52 1.54 9.10
CA GLU A 132 -44.50 2.41 9.69
C GLU A 132 -44.98 3.87 9.84
N ASN A 133 -45.85 4.34 8.94
CA ASN A 133 -46.49 5.66 9.06
C ASN A 133 -47.57 5.72 10.15
N THR A 134 -48.09 4.58 10.61
CA THR A 134 -49.11 4.55 11.68
C THR A 134 -48.50 4.57 13.09
N ILE A 135 -47.20 4.28 13.21
CA ILE A 135 -46.51 4.14 14.50
C ILE A 135 -45.95 5.49 15.00
N ASN A 136 -45.73 6.47 14.11
CA ASN A 136 -45.15 7.77 14.46
C ASN A 136 -46.13 8.80 15.06
N ASP A 137 -47.42 8.45 15.24
CA ASP A 137 -48.45 9.39 15.72
C ASP A 137 -48.89 9.17 17.19
N SER A 138 -48.15 8.39 17.99
CA SER A 138 -48.52 8.20 19.41
C SER A 138 -47.33 8.33 20.38
N ALA A 139 -47.09 9.54 20.88
CA ALA A 139 -46.28 9.78 22.07
C ALA A 139 -47.08 10.63 23.08
N PRO A 140 -47.27 10.20 24.34
CA PRO A 140 -47.84 11.03 25.40
C PRO A 140 -46.76 11.80 26.19
N PRO A 141 -47.13 12.90 26.90
CA PRO A 141 -46.20 13.94 27.36
C PRO A 141 -45.63 13.74 28.77
N ASP A 142 -44.52 14.45 29.02
CA ASP A 142 -43.70 14.56 30.22
C ASP A 142 -44.43 15.05 31.48
N GLU A 143 -43.89 14.67 32.66
CA GLU A 143 -44.04 15.41 33.92
C GLU A 143 -42.90 15.07 34.93
N PRO A 144 -42.66 15.86 36.00
CA PRO A 144 -41.44 16.67 36.10
C PRO A 144 -40.62 16.48 37.40
N ASP A 145 -39.51 17.22 37.41
CA ASP A 145 -38.52 17.57 38.46
C ASP A 145 -39.02 17.65 39.92
N PRO A 146 -38.14 17.38 40.91
CA PRO A 146 -37.83 18.49 41.82
C PRO A 146 -36.35 18.56 42.29
N ASP A 147 -35.71 19.70 41.98
CA ASP A 147 -35.25 20.76 42.91
C ASP A 147 -34.55 20.35 44.24
N VAL A 148 -33.35 20.91 44.52
CA VAL A 148 -32.96 21.57 45.79
C VAL A 148 -31.49 22.02 45.81
N LYS A 149 -31.33 23.35 45.82
CA LYS A 149 -30.31 24.26 46.40
C LYS A 149 -29.18 23.67 47.28
N LYS A 150 -27.96 24.20 47.11
CA LYS A 150 -27.28 25.03 48.14
C LYS A 150 -26.02 25.76 47.62
N GLU A 151 -25.87 26.96 48.16
CA GLU A 151 -24.97 28.03 47.80
C GLU A 151 -23.89 28.22 48.90
N GLN A 152 -22.68 28.61 48.47
CA GLN A 152 -21.60 29.31 49.21
C GLN A 152 -21.04 28.72 50.52
N VAL A 153 -19.76 28.29 50.50
CA VAL A 153 -18.77 28.64 51.55
C VAL A 153 -17.32 28.58 50.98
N VAL A 154 -16.49 29.54 51.41
CA VAL A 154 -15.01 29.58 51.39
C VAL A 154 -14.29 30.01 50.10
N LYS A 155 -14.35 31.32 49.83
CA LYS A 155 -13.19 32.08 49.36
C LYS A 155 -12.25 32.31 50.56
N LYS A 156 -11.14 31.57 50.65
CA LYS A 156 -9.90 31.92 51.38
C LYS A 156 -8.89 30.78 51.27
N ASP A 157 -8.25 30.65 50.12
CA ASP A 157 -6.99 29.87 49.96
C ASP A 157 -6.16 30.27 48.72
N ALA A 158 -6.49 31.40 48.07
CA ALA A 158 -5.92 31.76 46.77
C ALA A 158 -4.72 32.72 46.82
N VAL A 159 -4.13 33.00 47.99
CA VAL A 159 -3.08 34.04 48.11
C VAL A 159 -1.71 33.51 48.56
N ILE A 160 -1.59 32.25 49.01
CA ILE A 160 -0.29 31.68 49.45
C ILE A 160 0.29 30.64 48.45
N LYS A 161 -0.45 30.27 47.38
CA LYS A 161 0.04 29.37 46.33
C LYS A 161 0.73 30.05 45.13
N LYS A 162 0.72 31.38 45.04
CA LYS A 162 1.23 32.10 43.87
C LYS A 162 2.70 32.51 43.92
N GLU A 163 3.35 32.38 45.08
CA GLU A 163 4.75 32.83 45.27
C GLU A 163 5.77 31.67 45.39
N LEU A 164 5.28 30.44 45.60
CA LEU A 164 6.11 29.21 45.59
C LEU A 164 6.16 28.54 44.20
N VAL A 165 5.22 28.83 43.30
CA VAL A 165 5.22 28.29 41.91
C VAL A 165 6.22 29.04 41.02
N VAL A 166 6.37 30.36 41.21
CA VAL A 166 7.25 31.21 40.38
C VAL A 166 8.75 31.01 40.69
N LYS A 167 9.10 30.47 41.86
CA LYS A 167 10.50 30.12 42.21
C LYS A 167 10.87 28.67 41.86
N ALA A 168 9.89 27.77 41.71
CA ALA A 168 10.13 26.41 41.23
C ALA A 168 10.26 26.38 39.69
N GLU A 169 9.49 27.20 38.96
CA GLU A 169 9.57 27.26 37.49
C GLU A 169 10.89 27.85 36.97
N ASN A 170 11.50 28.79 37.70
CA ASN A 170 12.75 29.45 37.28
C ASN A 170 14.05 28.73 37.69
N ALA A 171 13.96 27.68 38.52
CA ALA A 171 15.09 26.83 38.90
C ALA A 171 15.21 25.58 38.02
N VAL A 172 14.12 25.19 37.34
CA VAL A 172 14.08 24.04 36.40
C VAL A 172 14.51 24.47 34.98
N THR A 173 14.38 25.75 34.62
CA THR A 173 14.72 26.26 33.27
C THR A 173 16.20 26.56 33.02
N ARG A 174 17.10 26.43 34.01
CA ARG A 174 18.54 26.72 33.86
C ARG A 174 19.46 25.51 33.97
N LYS A 175 18.90 24.30 34.05
CA LYS A 175 19.64 23.04 34.01
C LYS A 175 19.26 22.13 32.83
N THR A 176 18.61 22.70 31.83
CA THR A 176 18.56 22.13 30.49
C THR A 176 19.85 22.55 29.81
N GLU A 177 20.94 21.87 30.19
CA GLU A 177 22.12 21.78 29.35
C GLU A 177 21.70 21.40 27.94
N ALA A 178 22.48 21.83 26.97
CA ALA A 178 22.41 21.36 25.61
C ALA A 178 22.51 19.82 25.61
N VAL A 179 21.37 19.15 25.79
CA VAL A 179 21.14 17.79 25.36
C VAL A 179 21.15 17.94 23.85
N THR A 180 22.35 17.77 23.31
CA THR A 180 22.61 17.42 21.92
C THR A 180 21.45 16.53 21.51
N ALA A 181 20.68 16.96 20.51
CA ALA A 181 19.57 16.17 19.98
C ALA A 181 20.17 14.83 19.52
N GLU A 182 20.11 13.84 20.39
CA GLU A 182 20.57 12.48 20.12
C GLU A 182 19.63 11.92 19.06
N GLN A 183 20.07 11.99 17.81
CA GLN A 183 19.76 10.92 16.89
C GLN A 183 20.60 9.70 17.30
N PRO A 184 20.10 8.45 17.14
CA PRO A 184 18.96 8.07 16.30
C PRO A 184 18.06 6.97 16.91
N SER A 185 17.01 6.60 16.20
CA SER A 185 16.50 5.22 16.29
C SER A 185 17.67 4.26 16.04
N SER A 186 18.17 3.58 17.07
CA SER A 186 19.14 2.51 16.89
C SER A 186 18.50 1.40 16.07
N TRP A 187 19.28 0.80 15.19
CA TRP A 187 18.92 -0.42 14.47
C TRP A 187 20.04 -1.45 14.70
N TYR A 188 19.80 -2.71 14.37
CA TYR A 188 20.71 -3.78 14.76
C TYR A 188 21.11 -4.62 13.54
N GLN A 189 22.41 -4.79 13.33
CA GLN A 189 22.94 -5.66 12.29
C GLN A 189 24.27 -6.26 12.73
N LEU A 190 24.33 -7.59 12.72
CA LEU A 190 25.53 -8.31 13.11
C LEU A 190 26.44 -8.48 11.88
N SER A 191 27.64 -7.91 11.91
CA SER A 191 28.66 -8.15 10.87
C SER A 191 29.51 -9.40 11.16
N GLU A 192 30.15 -9.96 10.13
CA GLU A 192 31.11 -11.07 10.31
C GLU A 192 32.23 -10.73 11.31
N ASN A 193 32.77 -9.50 11.22
CA ASN A 193 33.84 -9.02 12.10
C ASN A 193 33.37 -8.85 13.55
N ALA A 194 32.13 -8.37 13.74
CA ALA A 194 31.51 -8.26 15.06
C ALA A 194 31.34 -9.64 15.69
N LEU A 195 30.77 -10.61 14.94
CA LEU A 195 30.61 -11.97 15.42
C LEU A 195 31.95 -12.65 15.73
N ALA A 196 32.98 -12.45 14.90
CA ALA A 196 34.32 -12.97 15.16
C ALA A 196 34.95 -12.39 16.44
N SER A 197 34.67 -11.12 16.75
CA SER A 197 35.12 -10.46 17.97
C SER A 197 34.45 -11.06 19.20
N VAL A 198 33.12 -11.28 19.15
CA VAL A 198 32.35 -11.94 20.22
C VAL A 198 32.82 -13.37 20.44
N LYS A 199 33.05 -14.15 19.36
CA LYS A 199 33.61 -15.51 19.43
C LYS A 199 34.95 -15.52 20.19
N LYS A 200 35.85 -14.61 19.84
CA LYS A 200 37.19 -14.49 20.46
C LYS A 200 37.15 -14.06 21.92
N GLU A 201 36.20 -13.20 22.31
CA GLU A 201 36.03 -12.83 23.71
C GLU A 201 35.47 -14.01 24.51
N TYR A 202 34.50 -14.73 23.95
CA TYR A 202 33.82 -15.83 24.62
C TYR A 202 34.73 -17.06 24.82
N GLU A 203 35.63 -17.36 23.86
CA GLU A 203 36.65 -18.41 23.98
C GLU A 203 37.57 -18.25 25.21
N LYS A 204 37.72 -17.02 25.73
CA LYS A 204 38.53 -16.74 26.92
C LYS A 204 37.81 -17.05 28.24
N LYS A 205 36.51 -17.35 28.23
CA LYS A 205 35.67 -17.58 29.41
C LYS A 205 35.25 -19.08 29.48
N PRO A 206 36.08 -19.97 30.05
CA PRO A 206 35.90 -21.43 29.95
C PRO A 206 34.71 -22.03 30.72
N SER A 207 33.96 -21.26 31.49
CA SER A 207 32.92 -21.77 32.40
C SER A 207 31.51 -21.85 31.82
N THR A 208 31.28 -21.42 30.58
CA THR A 208 29.96 -21.43 29.92
C THR A 208 30.11 -21.94 28.48
N LEU A 209 30.47 -23.22 28.30
CA LEU A 209 30.60 -23.84 26.99
C LEU A 209 29.25 -23.83 26.25
N LEU A 210 29.04 -22.80 25.44
CA LEU A 210 28.12 -22.83 24.33
C LEU A 210 28.73 -23.74 23.28
N GLU A 211 27.97 -24.71 22.77
CA GLU A 211 28.47 -25.58 21.70
C GLU A 211 28.86 -24.72 20.49
N ALA A 212 30.05 -24.93 19.93
CA ALA A 212 30.55 -24.15 18.80
C ALA A 212 29.55 -24.11 17.63
N GLU A 213 28.83 -25.22 17.43
CA GLU A 213 27.75 -25.37 16.46
C GLU A 213 26.61 -24.34 16.63
N SER A 214 26.34 -23.90 17.87
CA SER A 214 25.30 -22.89 18.14
C SER A 214 25.69 -21.50 17.61
N LEU A 215 26.97 -21.13 17.66
CA LEU A 215 27.45 -19.85 17.14
C LEU A 215 27.60 -19.85 15.62
N ASP A 216 27.84 -21.01 15.01
CA ASP A 216 27.93 -21.11 13.55
C ASP A 216 26.57 -20.93 12.88
N ASN A 217 25.47 -21.25 13.57
CA ASN A 217 24.11 -20.96 13.10
C ASN A 217 23.81 -19.45 13.02
N LEU A 218 24.59 -18.59 13.70
CA LEU A 218 24.44 -17.13 13.61
C LEU A 218 24.82 -16.57 12.24
N ALA A 219 25.48 -17.36 11.39
CA ALA A 219 25.79 -16.97 10.01
C ALA A 219 24.53 -16.62 9.17
N GLN A 220 23.34 -17.03 9.61
CA GLN A 220 22.06 -16.68 8.96
C GLN A 220 21.52 -15.30 9.36
N VAL A 221 22.05 -14.70 10.43
CA VAL A 221 21.66 -13.38 10.97
C VAL A 221 22.66 -12.30 10.56
N ILE A 222 23.80 -12.71 9.98
CA ILE A 222 24.85 -11.81 9.52
C ILE A 222 24.32 -10.94 8.37
N ASP A 223 24.63 -9.65 8.43
CA ASP A 223 24.26 -8.63 7.45
C ASP A 223 22.73 -8.46 7.25
N VAL A 224 21.90 -9.07 8.09
CA VAL A 224 20.45 -8.82 8.12
C VAL A 224 20.16 -7.64 9.05
N PRO A 225 19.53 -6.55 8.56
CA PRO A 225 19.22 -5.41 9.41
C PRO A 225 17.87 -5.60 10.12
N TYR A 226 17.87 -5.41 11.42
CA TYR A 226 16.71 -5.46 12.30
C TYR A 226 16.39 -4.06 12.82
N LEU A 227 15.10 -3.72 12.88
CA LEU A 227 14.67 -2.37 13.25
C LEU A 227 14.86 -2.07 14.74
N ASN A 228 14.77 -3.08 15.59
CA ASN A 228 14.84 -2.94 17.05
C ASN A 228 15.57 -4.13 17.69
N GLU A 229 15.92 -3.99 18.96
CA GLU A 229 16.68 -4.97 19.73
C GLU A 229 15.93 -6.31 19.83
N SER A 230 14.63 -6.26 20.09
CA SER A 230 13.77 -7.43 20.29
C SER A 230 13.74 -8.32 19.05
N ALA A 231 13.52 -7.75 17.87
CA ALA A 231 13.53 -8.45 16.60
C ALA A 231 14.89 -9.08 16.29
N PHE A 232 15.99 -8.37 16.61
CA PHE A 232 17.34 -8.90 16.50
C PHE A 232 17.55 -10.10 17.43
N LEU A 233 17.20 -9.95 18.71
CA LEU A 233 17.37 -11.00 19.71
C LEU A 233 16.51 -12.24 19.42
N ASP A 234 15.27 -12.06 18.98
CA ASP A 234 14.40 -13.17 18.56
C ASP A 234 15.03 -13.96 17.41
N ALA A 235 15.61 -13.28 16.43
CA ALA A 235 16.32 -13.93 15.33
C ALA A 235 17.58 -14.69 15.83
N ILE A 236 18.38 -14.07 16.69
CA ILE A 236 19.55 -14.72 17.31
C ILE A 236 19.14 -15.97 18.07
N PHE A 237 18.10 -15.89 18.92
CA PHE A 237 17.64 -17.01 19.75
C PHE A 237 17.03 -18.13 18.93
N ALA A 238 16.28 -17.80 17.88
CA ALA A 238 15.71 -18.78 16.97
C ALA A 238 16.78 -19.58 16.23
N LYS A 239 17.85 -18.92 15.76
CA LYS A 239 18.90 -19.55 14.94
C LYS A 239 19.94 -20.27 15.79
N ALA A 240 20.45 -19.62 16.83
CA ALA A 240 21.47 -20.21 17.70
C ALA A 240 20.92 -21.17 18.75
N ARG A 241 19.60 -21.25 18.93
CA ARG A 241 18.94 -22.05 19.99
C ARG A 241 19.44 -21.68 21.39
N ILE A 242 19.69 -20.40 21.61
CA ILE A 242 20.11 -19.82 22.91
C ILE A 242 18.98 -19.02 23.53
N SER A 243 19.07 -18.73 24.83
CA SER A 243 18.09 -17.92 25.57
C SER A 243 18.81 -16.82 26.34
N ALA A 244 18.21 -15.63 26.39
CA ALA A 244 18.71 -14.47 27.14
C ALA A 244 19.01 -14.82 28.61
N ASP A 245 18.12 -15.57 29.26
CA ASP A 245 18.25 -15.93 30.68
C ASP A 245 19.46 -16.82 30.94
N LYS A 246 19.81 -17.68 29.97
CA LYS A 246 20.92 -18.61 30.08
C LYS A 246 22.26 -17.96 29.75
N TYR A 247 22.28 -16.95 28.88
CA TYR A 247 23.51 -16.31 28.39
C TYR A 247 23.44 -14.76 28.39
N PRO A 248 23.12 -14.11 29.51
CA PRO A 248 22.87 -12.67 29.56
C PRO A 248 24.09 -11.83 29.15
N ILE A 249 25.30 -12.32 29.43
CA ILE A 249 26.56 -11.65 29.04
C ILE A 249 26.72 -11.68 27.51
N LEU A 250 26.52 -12.85 26.89
CA LEU A 250 26.64 -13.01 25.44
C LEU A 250 25.57 -12.19 24.71
N THR A 251 24.33 -12.21 25.22
CA THR A 251 23.22 -11.41 24.68
C THR A 251 23.59 -9.92 24.69
N LYS A 252 24.04 -9.40 25.83
CA LYS A 252 24.45 -7.99 25.93
C LYS A 252 25.61 -7.64 24.99
N GLU A 253 26.57 -8.55 24.84
CA GLU A 253 27.70 -8.38 23.94
C GLU A 253 27.25 -8.36 22.47
N LEU A 254 26.39 -9.30 22.06
CA LEU A 254 25.81 -9.36 20.71
C LEU A 254 25.00 -8.10 20.38
N VAL A 255 24.16 -7.63 21.30
CA VAL A 255 23.40 -6.38 21.15
C VAL A 255 24.36 -5.21 20.98
N SER A 256 25.35 -5.08 21.85
CA SER A 256 26.30 -3.96 21.81
C SER A 256 27.16 -3.92 20.54
N VAL A 257 27.50 -5.07 19.93
CA VAL A 257 28.27 -5.10 18.68
C VAL A 257 27.41 -5.01 17.43
N ALA A 258 26.11 -5.31 17.56
CA ALA A 258 25.15 -5.22 16.46
C ALA A 258 24.44 -3.86 16.41
N GLU A 259 24.42 -3.12 17.52
CA GLU A 259 23.80 -1.80 17.60
C GLU A 259 24.49 -0.82 16.65
N MET A 260 23.70 -0.30 15.72
CA MET A 260 24.11 0.67 14.73
C MET A 260 23.39 1.99 15.01
N THR A 261 24.17 3.06 15.12
CA THR A 261 23.63 4.41 15.13
C THR A 261 23.54 4.91 13.70
N SER A 262 22.37 5.40 13.29
CA SER A 262 22.23 6.04 11.98
C SER A 262 23.27 7.14 11.80
N PRO A 263 23.95 7.21 10.64
CA PRO A 263 24.99 8.19 10.39
C PRO A 263 24.44 9.61 10.49
N SER A 264 25.17 10.49 11.18
CA SER A 264 24.82 11.91 11.30
C SER A 264 24.98 12.67 9.98
N GLN A 265 25.83 12.16 9.09
CA GLN A 265 25.98 12.66 7.73
C GLN A 265 25.05 11.92 6.78
N LEU A 266 24.15 12.70 6.17
CA LEU A 266 23.31 12.25 5.08
C LEU A 266 24.17 11.96 3.85
N LYS A 267 24.00 10.77 3.30
CA LYS A 267 24.58 10.38 2.02
C LYS A 267 23.51 10.46 0.95
N ASP A 268 23.86 11.07 -0.17
CA ASP A 268 23.00 11.21 -1.34
C ASP A 268 22.26 9.91 -1.62
N ILE A 269 20.99 10.02 -1.96
CA ILE A 269 20.18 8.85 -2.30
C ILE A 269 20.66 8.33 -3.66
N VAL A 270 21.61 7.38 -3.63
CA VAL A 270 22.19 6.78 -4.84
C VAL A 270 21.21 5.77 -5.41
N PHE A 271 20.76 6.02 -6.64
CA PHE A 271 20.06 5.03 -7.45
C PHE A 271 20.76 4.90 -8.78
N GLY A 272 21.05 3.68 -9.20
CA GLY A 272 21.33 3.41 -10.60
C GLY A 272 20.16 3.91 -11.47
N ASP A 273 20.47 4.54 -12.60
CA ASP A 273 19.47 4.96 -13.60
C ASP A 273 18.89 3.81 -14.42
N ASP A 274 19.30 2.59 -14.07
CA ASP A 274 18.78 1.38 -14.66
C ASP A 274 17.28 1.31 -14.34
N ASP A 275 16.46 1.51 -15.37
CA ASP A 275 15.00 1.46 -15.33
C ASP A 275 14.56 0.01 -14.99
N CYS A 276 14.64 -0.38 -13.71
CA CYS A 276 14.37 -1.73 -13.19
C CYS A 276 12.90 -2.15 -13.21
N GLY A 277 12.19 -1.77 -14.28
CA GLY A 277 10.78 -2.08 -14.54
C GLY A 277 9.79 -1.25 -13.73
N CYS A 278 8.52 -1.54 -13.82
CA CYS A 278 7.44 -0.78 -13.18
C CYS A 278 6.59 -1.70 -12.32
N ALA A 279 6.06 -1.13 -11.22
CA ALA A 279 5.15 -1.85 -10.34
C ALA A 279 4.02 -2.46 -11.17
N GLN A 280 3.88 -3.77 -11.00
CA GLN A 280 2.78 -4.51 -11.58
C GLN A 280 1.48 -4.17 -10.86
N GLU A 281 0.36 -4.58 -11.44
CA GLU A 281 -0.89 -4.54 -10.70
C GLU A 281 -0.90 -5.67 -9.69
N PHE A 282 -0.90 -5.34 -8.41
CA PHE A 282 -0.99 -6.31 -7.33
C PHE A 282 -2.42 -6.39 -6.80
N SER A 283 -2.83 -7.58 -6.37
CA SER A 283 -4.13 -7.81 -5.70
C SER A 283 -4.21 -7.03 -4.40
N ASP A 284 -3.05 -6.89 -3.73
CA ASP A 284 -2.90 -6.30 -2.40
C ASP A 284 -1.67 -5.39 -2.33
N THR A 285 -1.39 -4.84 -1.15
CA THR A 285 -0.27 -3.90 -0.98
C THR A 285 1.06 -4.66 -0.81
N VAL A 286 2.07 -4.31 -1.62
CA VAL A 286 3.45 -4.77 -1.40
C VAL A 286 4.30 -3.56 -1.03
N TYR A 287 4.66 -3.50 0.24
CA TYR A 287 5.13 -2.31 0.92
C TYR A 287 6.62 -2.43 1.24
N GLY A 288 7.50 -1.70 0.54
CA GLY A 288 8.94 -1.71 0.80
C GLY A 288 9.34 -0.62 1.78
N PHE A 289 10.29 -0.89 2.67
CA PHE A 289 10.88 0.16 3.52
C PHE A 289 12.28 0.52 3.06
N TYR A 290 12.51 1.81 2.79
CA TYR A 290 13.81 2.33 2.40
C TYR A 290 14.38 3.19 3.54
N PRO A 291 15.22 2.63 4.43
CA PRO A 291 15.94 3.42 5.41
C PRO A 291 16.93 4.38 4.75
N TYR A 292 16.97 5.63 5.23
CA TYR A 292 17.85 6.65 4.65
C TYR A 292 19.34 6.30 4.73
N TRP A 293 19.75 5.45 5.66
CA TRP A 293 21.14 5.00 5.80
C TRP A 293 21.52 3.89 4.82
N LEU A 294 20.55 3.28 4.14
CA LEU A 294 20.82 2.24 3.14
C LEU A 294 21.70 2.76 2.00
N SER A 295 21.60 4.04 1.64
CA SER A 295 22.46 4.67 0.63
C SER A 295 23.93 4.70 1.05
N ALA A 296 24.20 4.92 2.35
CA ALA A 296 25.56 4.97 2.89
C ALA A 296 26.22 3.58 2.83
N GLU A 297 25.48 2.52 3.15
CA GLU A 297 25.96 1.14 3.06
C GLU A 297 26.30 0.75 1.61
N ILE A 298 25.43 1.13 0.67
CA ILE A 298 25.64 0.88 -0.76
C ILE A 298 26.93 1.57 -1.24
N GLU A 299 27.13 2.83 -0.88
CA GLU A 299 28.33 3.58 -1.27
C GLU A 299 29.59 2.94 -0.68
N GLN A 300 29.56 2.54 0.59
CA GLN A 300 30.68 1.86 1.25
C GLN A 300 31.04 0.55 0.54
N LYS A 301 30.05 -0.30 0.22
CA LYS A 301 30.28 -1.54 -0.54
C LYS A 301 30.88 -1.28 -1.92
N ILE A 302 30.50 -0.19 -2.59
CA ILE A 302 31.08 0.21 -3.87
C ILE A 302 32.55 0.63 -3.72
N VAL A 303 32.90 1.34 -2.64
CA VAL A 303 34.28 1.75 -2.35
C VAL A 303 35.14 0.53 -2.02
N ASP A 304 34.71 -0.32 -1.09
CA ASP A 304 35.45 -1.52 -0.66
C ASP A 304 35.66 -2.52 -1.83
N GLY A 305 34.68 -2.62 -2.73
CA GLY A 305 34.76 -3.45 -3.93
C GLY A 305 35.80 -2.98 -4.96
N LYS A 306 36.17 -1.69 -4.96
CA LYS A 306 37.21 -1.14 -5.85
C LYS A 306 38.61 -1.47 -5.36
N ASP A 307 38.84 -1.40 -4.05
CA ASP A 307 40.17 -1.59 -3.46
C ASP A 307 40.62 -3.06 -3.51
N ASN A 308 39.69 -4.01 -3.33
CA ASN A 308 39.98 -5.45 -3.35
C ASN A 308 40.37 -5.98 -4.74
N LYS A 309 39.97 -5.33 -5.84
CA LYS A 309 40.40 -5.73 -7.20
C LYS A 309 41.81 -5.26 -7.56
N GLN A 310 42.38 -4.31 -6.82
CA GLN A 310 43.67 -3.69 -7.18
C GLN A 310 44.89 -4.38 -6.53
N THR A 311 44.69 -5.25 -5.55
CA THR A 311 45.77 -5.93 -4.80
C THR A 311 46.06 -7.37 -5.24
N ALA A 312 45.31 -7.93 -6.19
CA ALA A 312 45.51 -9.30 -6.70
C ALA A 312 46.49 -9.42 -7.89
N GLY A 313 47.27 -8.37 -8.21
CA GLY A 313 48.20 -8.36 -9.35
C GLY A 313 49.68 -8.22 -8.94
N THR A 314 50.31 -9.30 -8.47
CA THR A 314 51.77 -9.33 -8.30
C THR A 314 52.46 -9.90 -9.54
N ALA A 315 53.20 -9.01 -10.22
CA ALA A 315 54.39 -9.22 -11.03
C ALA A 315 54.34 -10.21 -12.23
N THR A 316 53.87 -9.73 -13.37
CA THR A 316 54.55 -10.01 -14.64
C THR A 316 54.47 -8.76 -15.52
N SER A 317 55.61 -8.10 -15.73
CA SER A 317 55.73 -6.89 -16.52
C SER A 317 55.62 -7.21 -18.00
N THR A 318 54.39 -7.17 -18.52
CA THR A 318 54.13 -7.05 -19.96
C THR A 318 53.25 -5.82 -20.13
N GLU A 319 53.71 -4.90 -20.97
CA GLU A 319 53.06 -3.63 -21.31
C GLU A 319 51.75 -3.90 -22.06
N GLU A 320 50.69 -4.23 -21.33
CA GLU A 320 49.36 -4.50 -21.87
C GLU A 320 48.43 -3.30 -21.59
N LYS A 321 47.66 -2.93 -22.61
CA LYS A 321 46.77 -1.75 -22.65
C LYS A 321 45.92 -1.66 -21.37
N PRO A 322 45.59 -0.43 -20.90
CA PRO A 322 44.70 -0.24 -19.76
C PRO A 322 43.36 -0.93 -20.05
N VAL A 323 43.11 -2.06 -19.40
CA VAL A 323 41.82 -2.73 -19.39
C VAL A 323 40.91 -1.88 -18.52
N GLU A 324 39.98 -1.18 -19.15
CA GLU A 324 38.96 -0.39 -18.50
C GLU A 324 38.09 -1.34 -17.66
N ASN A 325 38.23 -1.28 -16.33
CA ASN A 325 37.44 -2.12 -15.44
C ASN A 325 35.95 -1.83 -15.66
N PRO A 326 35.10 -2.86 -15.82
CA PRO A 326 33.67 -2.64 -16.00
C PRO A 326 33.12 -1.86 -14.78
N PRO A 327 32.22 -0.90 -15.00
CA PRO A 327 31.64 -0.10 -13.93
C PRO A 327 30.97 -1.02 -12.90
N VAL A 328 31.28 -0.81 -11.62
CA VAL A 328 30.59 -1.50 -10.52
C VAL A 328 29.11 -1.13 -10.61
N ALA A 329 28.26 -2.13 -10.88
CA ALA A 329 26.82 -1.93 -10.99
C ALA A 329 26.28 -1.39 -9.66
N GLN A 330 25.59 -0.26 -9.71
CA GLN A 330 24.98 0.33 -8.52
C GLN A 330 23.72 -0.46 -8.15
N PRO A 331 23.51 -0.82 -6.87
CA PRO A 331 22.26 -1.41 -6.43
C PRO A 331 21.06 -0.52 -6.78
N THR A 332 19.98 -1.14 -7.23
CA THR A 332 18.75 -0.45 -7.65
C THR A 332 17.53 -1.05 -6.97
N ILE A 333 16.53 -0.23 -6.68
CA ILE A 333 15.25 -0.72 -6.15
C ILE A 333 14.53 -1.51 -7.25
N ASN A 334 14.07 -2.71 -6.94
CA ASN A 334 13.20 -3.47 -7.83
C ASN A 334 11.76 -2.93 -7.75
N TYR A 335 11.42 -1.93 -8.56
CA TYR A 335 10.06 -1.40 -8.57
C TYR A 335 9.01 -2.39 -9.08
N ASN A 336 9.38 -3.51 -9.73
CA ASN A 336 8.39 -4.48 -10.22
C ASN A 336 7.67 -5.22 -9.09
N VAL A 337 8.22 -5.23 -7.87
CA VAL A 337 7.78 -6.09 -6.78
C VAL A 337 7.15 -5.31 -5.63
N ILE A 338 7.07 -3.98 -5.76
CA ILE A 338 6.55 -3.07 -4.74
C ILE A 338 5.60 -2.08 -5.40
N ASN A 339 4.48 -1.77 -4.74
CA ASN A 339 3.59 -0.70 -5.17
C ASN A 339 3.59 0.49 -4.22
N ARG A 340 4.28 0.36 -3.08
CA ARG A 340 4.43 1.43 -2.10
C ARG A 340 5.79 1.35 -1.42
N ILE A 341 6.46 2.48 -1.22
CA ILE A 341 7.69 2.57 -0.46
C ILE A 341 7.51 3.55 0.70
N ALA A 342 7.86 3.10 1.90
CA ALA A 342 8.08 3.97 3.05
C ALA A 342 9.53 4.45 3.06
N TYR A 343 9.72 5.76 2.88
CA TYR A 343 11.00 6.40 3.09
C TYR A 343 11.21 6.66 4.59
N TYR A 344 12.12 5.91 5.20
CA TYR A 344 12.32 5.86 6.65
C TYR A 344 13.49 6.74 7.10
N ALA A 345 13.43 7.53 8.17
CA ALA A 345 12.30 8.14 8.89
C ALA A 345 12.77 9.49 9.41
N LEU A 346 11.82 10.38 9.66
CA LEU A 346 12.04 11.65 10.34
C LEU A 346 11.65 11.51 11.79
N THR A 347 12.51 11.96 12.69
CA THR A 347 12.31 11.79 14.11
C THR A 347 11.57 12.98 14.69
N VAL A 348 10.48 12.71 15.41
CA VAL A 348 9.75 13.71 16.21
C VAL A 348 10.28 13.64 17.63
N ASP A 349 10.78 14.76 18.13
CA ASP A 349 11.32 14.85 19.47
C ASP A 349 10.22 14.82 20.56
N HIS A 350 10.65 14.91 21.82
CA HIS A 350 9.76 14.95 22.98
C HIS A 350 8.81 16.17 22.99
N ASN A 351 9.11 17.24 22.25
CA ASN A 351 8.28 18.44 22.14
C ASN A 351 7.29 18.38 20.98
N GLY A 352 7.32 17.31 20.18
CA GLY A 352 6.51 17.21 18.98
C GLY A 352 7.09 17.98 17.79
N GLU A 353 8.40 18.21 17.72
CA GLU A 353 9.03 18.90 16.59
C GLU A 353 9.95 17.96 15.79
N ILE A 354 9.95 18.13 14.46
CA ILE A 354 10.87 17.44 13.55
C ILE A 354 12.17 18.24 13.49
N GLN A 355 13.21 17.75 14.18
CA GLN A 355 14.47 18.47 14.35
C GLN A 355 15.37 18.42 13.10
N ASN A 356 15.48 17.25 12.47
CA ASN A 356 16.29 17.06 11.28
C ASN A 356 15.40 16.54 10.13
N PRO A 357 15.07 17.38 9.14
CA PRO A 357 14.33 16.95 7.97
C PRO A 357 15.13 15.98 7.08
N LEU A 358 16.38 15.63 7.41
CA LEU A 358 17.20 14.71 6.63
C LEU A 358 17.24 15.12 5.14
N HIS A 359 17.02 14.17 4.22
CA HIS A 359 16.98 14.41 2.78
C HIS A 359 15.77 15.22 2.30
N TRP A 360 14.86 15.61 3.20
CA TRP A 360 13.63 16.31 2.84
C TRP A 360 13.89 17.75 2.38
N ASN A 361 14.97 18.36 2.91
CA ASN A 361 15.44 19.68 2.53
C ASN A 361 16.77 19.66 1.73
N SER A 362 17.25 18.49 1.29
CA SER A 362 18.51 18.39 0.55
C SER A 362 18.27 18.52 -0.96
N ASP A 363 18.66 19.64 -1.57
CA ASP A 363 18.88 19.88 -3.02
C ASP A 363 18.00 19.12 -4.05
N GLY A 364 16.75 18.80 -3.68
CA GLY A 364 15.81 17.99 -4.46
C GLY A 364 16.04 16.47 -4.48
N GLN A 365 16.87 15.89 -3.61
CA GLN A 365 17.14 14.45 -3.59
C GLN A 365 15.90 13.62 -3.25
N LEU A 366 15.16 13.97 -2.20
CA LEU A 366 13.89 13.29 -1.92
C LEU A 366 12.87 13.54 -3.04
N GLY A 367 12.86 14.73 -3.63
CA GLY A 367 12.00 15.03 -4.78
C GLY A 367 12.31 14.11 -5.95
N ASN A 368 13.59 13.90 -6.25
CA ASN A 368 14.05 12.95 -7.27
C ASN A 368 13.66 11.51 -6.93
N PHE A 369 13.77 11.11 -5.66
CA PHE A 369 13.35 9.78 -5.19
C PHE A 369 11.85 9.56 -5.41
N ILE A 370 11.01 10.48 -4.92
CA ILE A 370 9.55 10.42 -5.09
C ILE A 370 9.20 10.41 -6.58
N HIS A 371 9.82 11.30 -7.35
CA HIS A 371 9.60 11.37 -8.79
C HIS A 371 9.95 10.04 -9.50
N LYS A 372 11.07 9.43 -9.14
CA LYS A 372 11.53 8.15 -9.70
C LYS A 372 10.56 7.03 -9.31
N ALA A 373 10.17 6.92 -8.05
CA ALA A 373 9.16 5.94 -7.62
C ALA A 373 7.82 6.11 -8.37
N HIS A 374 7.33 7.34 -8.52
CA HIS A 374 6.12 7.65 -9.31
C HIS A 374 6.28 7.31 -10.79
N ARG A 375 7.48 7.49 -11.36
CA ARG A 375 7.80 7.05 -12.73
C ARG A 375 7.64 5.54 -12.86
N HIS A 376 7.93 4.78 -11.81
CA HIS A 376 7.74 3.33 -11.74
C HIS A 376 6.41 2.87 -11.12
N LYS A 377 5.42 3.77 -11.00
CA LYS A 377 4.08 3.50 -10.42
C LYS A 377 4.08 3.04 -8.96
N THR A 378 5.12 3.40 -8.22
CA THR A 378 5.23 3.10 -6.81
C THR A 378 4.90 4.35 -6.01
N ALA A 379 3.94 4.25 -5.10
CA ALA A 379 3.60 5.34 -4.20
C ALA A 379 4.68 5.51 -3.13
N VAL A 380 4.89 6.73 -2.62
CA VAL A 380 5.87 7.01 -1.57
C VAL A 380 5.18 7.56 -0.34
N ASP A 381 5.40 6.89 0.78
CA ASP A 381 5.02 7.37 2.10
C ASP A 381 6.26 7.84 2.86
N LEU A 382 6.06 8.81 3.74
CA LEU A 382 7.11 9.27 4.65
C LEU A 382 6.92 8.67 6.03
N VAL A 383 7.95 8.04 6.56
CA VAL A 383 7.89 7.49 7.91
C VAL A 383 8.24 8.59 8.91
N ILE A 384 7.35 8.79 9.88
CA ILE A 384 7.56 9.67 11.01
C ILE A 384 7.71 8.80 12.25
N TYR A 385 8.89 8.81 12.86
CA TYR A 385 9.21 8.00 14.03
C TYR A 385 9.09 8.82 15.32
N SER A 386 8.51 8.19 16.33
CA SER A 386 8.61 8.64 17.72
C SER A 386 8.63 7.45 18.67
N ASP A 387 9.52 7.51 19.65
CA ASP A 387 9.60 6.66 20.85
C ASP A 387 9.10 7.38 22.11
N GLN A 388 9.01 8.71 22.07
CA GLN A 388 8.59 9.56 23.19
C GLN A 388 7.08 9.87 23.21
N TRP A 389 6.31 9.30 22.28
CA TRP A 389 4.87 9.55 22.12
C TRP A 389 4.03 9.23 23.36
N MET A 390 4.50 8.31 24.22
CA MET A 390 3.83 7.95 25.47
C MET A 390 3.77 9.13 26.47
N ASN A 391 4.72 10.06 26.36
CA ASN A 391 4.88 11.20 27.27
C ASN A 391 4.28 12.49 26.72
N TRP A 392 3.69 12.46 25.52
CA TRP A 392 3.16 13.66 24.89
C TRP A 392 1.92 14.20 25.61
N SER A 393 1.98 15.47 25.98
CA SER A 393 0.80 16.26 26.32
C SER A 393 -0.05 16.54 25.07
N ASP A 394 -1.28 17.03 25.27
CA ASP A 394 -2.12 17.49 24.15
C ASP A 394 -1.46 18.63 23.34
N ALA A 395 -0.61 19.44 23.99
CA ALA A 395 0.16 20.49 23.33
C ALA A 395 1.29 19.90 22.47
N ASP A 396 1.99 18.86 22.94
CA ASP A 396 3.02 18.15 22.17
C ASP A 396 2.40 17.48 20.94
N GLN A 397 1.26 16.80 21.10
CA GLN A 397 0.53 16.20 19.97
C GLN A 397 0.13 17.24 18.93
N THR A 398 -0.39 18.40 19.37
CA THR A 398 -0.77 19.49 18.46
C THR A 398 0.44 20.05 17.71
N ARG A 399 1.60 20.17 18.39
CA ARG A 399 2.87 20.57 17.76
C ARG A 399 3.31 19.53 16.74
N ALA A 400 3.31 18.25 17.09
CA ALA A 400 3.66 17.14 16.19
C ALA A 400 2.78 17.11 14.94
N VAL A 401 1.46 17.23 15.09
CA VAL A 401 0.52 17.33 13.96
C VAL A 401 0.87 18.52 13.06
N THR A 402 1.17 19.67 13.65
CA THR A 402 1.52 20.88 12.90
C THR A 402 2.86 20.75 12.18
N SER A 403 3.85 20.11 12.84
CA SER A 403 5.18 19.86 12.28
C SER A 403 5.09 18.91 11.09
N ILE A 404 4.35 17.81 11.22
CA ILE A 404 4.10 16.86 10.12
C ILE A 404 3.32 17.52 8.97
N ASP A 405 2.24 18.25 9.26
CA ASP A 405 1.43 18.96 8.25
C ASP A 405 2.29 19.96 7.46
N ARG A 406 3.16 20.72 8.14
CA ARG A 406 4.07 21.68 7.51
C ARG A 406 4.98 20.99 6.52
N GLN A 407 5.52 19.85 6.88
CA GLN A 407 6.49 19.19 6.04
C GLN A 407 5.84 18.44 4.86
N LEU A 408 4.66 17.86 5.05
CA LEU A 408 3.89 17.24 3.95
C LEU A 408 3.37 18.27 2.92
N LYS A 409 3.31 19.55 3.29
CA LYS A 409 3.00 20.67 2.39
C LYS A 409 4.20 21.11 1.54
N LEU A 410 5.41 20.77 1.93
CA LEU A 410 6.59 21.10 1.15
C LEU A 410 6.58 20.23 -0.10
N GLU A 411 6.15 20.83 -1.21
CA GLU A 411 6.41 20.30 -2.54
C GLU A 411 7.93 20.29 -2.73
N VAL A 412 8.51 19.10 -2.87
CA VAL A 412 9.96 18.96 -3.00
C VAL A 412 10.29 19.17 -4.47
N GLU A 413 11.05 20.22 -4.75
CA GLU A 413 11.59 20.46 -6.09
C GLU A 413 12.48 19.29 -6.48
N TYR A 414 12.40 18.84 -7.74
CA TYR A 414 13.28 17.81 -8.26
C TYR A 414 13.95 18.31 -9.55
N LYS A 415 15.22 17.93 -9.77
CA LYS A 415 15.96 18.35 -10.96
C LYS A 415 15.62 17.40 -12.10
N GLN A 416 14.78 17.86 -13.02
CA GLN A 416 14.46 17.07 -14.20
C GLN A 416 15.64 17.10 -15.18
N GLU A 417 16.27 15.94 -15.44
CA GLU A 417 17.39 15.83 -16.36
C GLU A 417 16.95 15.62 -17.83
N GLY A 418 17.87 15.88 -18.76
CA GLY A 418 17.72 15.57 -20.19
C GLY A 418 16.87 16.57 -21.00
N ALA A 419 16.39 16.14 -22.17
CA ALA A 419 15.67 16.99 -23.14
C ALA A 419 14.38 17.60 -22.57
N MET A 420 13.79 16.98 -21.55
CA MET A 420 12.59 17.48 -20.90
C MET A 420 12.83 18.72 -20.03
N ALA A 421 14.08 18.95 -19.59
CA ALA A 421 14.47 20.16 -18.85
C ALA A 421 14.28 21.46 -19.65
N TYR A 422 14.18 21.35 -20.99
CA TYR A 422 14.04 22.50 -21.90
C TYR A 422 12.58 22.84 -22.23
N VAL A 423 11.59 22.18 -21.60
CA VAL A 423 10.17 22.42 -21.87
C VAL A 423 9.53 23.17 -20.69
N PRO A 424 9.63 24.52 -20.64
CA PRO A 424 9.28 25.32 -19.46
C PRO A 424 7.85 25.16 -18.94
N PHE A 425 6.88 24.79 -19.79
CA PHE A 425 5.49 24.55 -19.37
C PHE A 425 5.25 23.16 -18.75
N LEU A 426 6.23 22.25 -18.84
CA LEU A 426 6.22 20.93 -18.19
C LEU A 426 7.16 20.88 -16.97
N ASN A 427 7.81 22.01 -16.63
CA ASN A 427 8.96 22.10 -15.73
C ASN A 427 8.61 22.51 -14.29
N SER A 428 7.33 22.62 -13.92
CA SER A 428 6.98 22.62 -12.49
C SER A 428 7.08 21.18 -11.98
N ALA A 429 8.33 20.78 -11.76
CA ALA A 429 8.75 19.47 -11.32
C ALA A 429 8.73 19.45 -9.79
N THR A 430 7.54 19.53 -9.21
CA THR A 430 7.36 19.25 -7.79
C THR A 430 6.92 17.81 -7.63
N ALA A 431 7.55 17.12 -6.69
CA ALA A 431 7.14 15.80 -6.26
C ALA A 431 6.66 15.91 -4.83
N SER A 432 5.59 15.16 -4.51
CA SER A 432 4.99 15.18 -3.19
C SER A 432 4.70 13.75 -2.76
N PRO A 433 4.84 13.43 -1.47
CA PRO A 433 4.53 12.11 -0.97
C PRO A 433 3.03 11.81 -1.11
N ASP A 434 2.70 10.53 -1.24
CA ASP A 434 1.33 10.00 -1.35
C ASP A 434 0.70 9.70 0.01
N GLY A 435 1.50 9.67 1.07
CA GLY A 435 1.03 9.38 2.41
C GLY A 435 2.10 9.54 3.48
N VAL A 436 1.71 9.20 4.70
CA VAL A 436 2.55 9.22 5.90
C VAL A 436 2.37 7.92 6.67
N THR A 437 3.46 7.37 7.18
CA THR A 437 3.48 6.18 8.02
C THR A 437 4.00 6.57 9.39
N LEU A 438 3.14 6.49 10.40
CA LEU A 438 3.45 6.88 11.76
C LEU A 438 4.02 5.68 12.51
N TYR A 439 5.30 5.70 12.82
CA TYR A 439 5.96 4.63 13.57
C TYR A 439 6.05 4.99 15.06
N PHE A 440 5.28 4.25 15.86
CA PHE A 440 5.27 4.35 17.31
C PHE A 440 6.14 3.24 17.90
N GLY A 441 7.38 3.57 18.26
CA GLY A 441 8.29 2.64 18.92
C GLY A 441 7.79 2.25 20.31
N ASN A 442 8.19 1.07 20.80
CA ASN A 442 7.83 0.56 22.14
C ASN A 442 6.31 0.51 22.39
N TYR A 443 5.53 0.20 21.35
CA TYR A 443 4.07 0.11 21.45
C TYR A 443 3.63 -0.96 22.45
N ALA A 444 4.28 -2.11 22.44
CA ALA A 444 3.85 -3.26 23.23
C ALA A 444 4.00 -3.02 24.76
N ASP A 445 5.09 -2.38 25.19
CA ASP A 445 5.35 -2.04 26.60
C ASP A 445 4.51 -0.87 27.14
N SER A 446 3.77 -0.20 26.26
CA SER A 446 3.04 1.01 26.63
C SER A 446 1.79 0.71 27.46
N ALA A 447 1.54 1.55 28.48
CA ALA A 447 0.31 1.49 29.25
C ALA A 447 -0.92 1.73 28.35
N ILE A 448 -2.06 1.08 28.67
CA ILE A 448 -3.31 1.21 27.91
C ILE A 448 -3.71 2.68 27.71
N ASP A 449 -3.53 3.53 28.73
CA ASP A 449 -3.85 4.96 28.63
C ASP A 449 -2.91 5.72 27.69
N ALA A 450 -1.65 5.31 27.58
CA ALA A 450 -0.73 5.85 26.58
C ALA A 450 -1.23 5.50 25.17
N ARG A 451 -1.67 4.26 24.90
CA ARG A 451 -2.19 3.84 23.58
C ARG A 451 -3.37 4.69 23.09
N LYS A 452 -4.19 5.24 24.00
CA LYS A 452 -5.28 6.18 23.64
C LYS A 452 -4.76 7.51 23.06
N SER A 453 -3.52 7.92 23.39
CA SER A 453 -2.90 9.12 22.83
C SER A 453 -2.67 8.98 21.32
N ILE A 454 -2.30 7.78 20.83
CA ILE A 454 -2.17 7.47 19.41
C ILE A 454 -3.50 7.73 18.68
N VAL A 455 -4.62 7.26 19.23
CA VAL A 455 -5.94 7.47 18.62
C VAL A 455 -6.27 8.96 18.50
N ARG A 456 -6.01 9.75 19.54
CA ARG A 456 -6.24 11.20 19.52
C ARG A 456 -5.34 11.88 18.49
N PHE A 457 -4.05 11.57 18.50
CA PHE A 457 -3.06 12.12 17.59
C PHE A 457 -3.38 11.84 16.12
N VAL A 458 -3.68 10.58 15.77
CA VAL A 458 -4.01 10.18 14.39
C VAL A 458 -5.28 10.87 13.91
N LYS A 459 -6.32 10.98 14.75
CA LYS A 459 -7.55 11.72 14.39
C LYS A 459 -7.27 13.20 14.14
N GLN A 460 -6.46 13.84 14.99
CA GLN A 460 -6.06 15.24 14.80
C GLN A 460 -5.28 15.43 13.49
N LEU A 461 -4.32 14.53 13.21
CA LEU A 461 -3.55 14.57 11.97
C LEU A 461 -4.45 14.39 10.75
N HIS A 462 -5.35 13.42 10.75
CA HIS A 462 -6.29 13.20 9.66
C HIS A 462 -7.15 14.44 9.36
N ILE A 463 -7.71 15.07 10.39
CA ILE A 463 -8.49 16.31 10.25
C ILE A 463 -7.63 17.43 9.68
N GLN A 464 -6.37 17.54 10.10
CA GLN A 464 -5.46 18.57 9.60
C GLN A 464 -5.08 18.33 8.13
N LEU A 465 -4.76 17.09 7.74
CA LEU A 465 -4.39 16.74 6.37
C LEU A 465 -5.58 16.84 5.41
N ALA A 466 -6.80 16.54 5.86
CA ALA A 466 -8.02 16.70 5.06
C ALA A 466 -8.22 18.16 4.59
N LYS A 467 -7.72 19.15 5.33
CA LYS A 467 -7.78 20.58 4.93
C LYS A 467 -6.90 20.90 3.73
N GLN A 468 -5.93 20.06 3.38
CA GLN A 468 -5.05 20.29 2.23
C GLN A 468 -5.70 19.99 0.88
N ASN A 469 -6.94 19.45 0.85
CA ASN A 469 -7.61 18.98 -0.37
C ASN A 469 -6.77 17.95 -1.16
N ARG A 470 -5.96 17.15 -0.43
CA ARG A 470 -5.14 16.07 -0.95
C ARG A 470 -5.56 14.76 -0.28
N SER A 471 -5.66 13.69 -1.06
CA SER A 471 -5.96 12.35 -0.57
C SER A 471 -4.70 11.65 -0.06
N LEU A 472 -4.09 12.18 1.00
CA LEU A 472 -2.92 11.57 1.64
C LEU A 472 -3.35 10.35 2.44
N LYS A 473 -2.64 9.23 2.26
CA LYS A 473 -2.86 8.05 3.11
C LYS A 473 -2.19 8.20 4.46
N ILE A 474 -2.78 7.64 5.49
CA ILE A 474 -2.21 7.57 6.84
C ILE A 474 -2.10 6.10 7.22
N ASN A 475 -0.88 5.64 7.45
CA ASN A 475 -0.60 4.30 7.97
C ASN A 475 -0.05 4.41 9.38
N VAL A 476 -0.26 3.37 10.18
CA VAL A 476 0.32 3.24 11.52
C VAL A 476 1.23 2.02 11.51
N LEU A 477 2.48 2.21 11.91
CA LEU A 477 3.49 1.18 12.04
C LEU A 477 3.71 0.87 13.52
N LEU A 478 3.56 -0.40 13.89
CA LEU A 478 3.72 -0.86 15.26
C LEU A 478 4.87 -1.87 15.37
N ASP A 479 5.61 -1.72 16.45
CA ASP A 479 6.55 -2.70 16.94
C ASP A 479 5.84 -3.63 17.92
N VAL A 480 5.74 -4.92 17.60
CA VAL A 480 4.99 -5.89 18.40
C VAL A 480 5.83 -7.13 18.61
N GLU A 481 6.20 -7.38 19.86
CA GLU A 481 6.93 -8.58 20.23
C GLU A 481 6.05 -9.84 20.16
N THR A 482 6.69 -10.98 19.88
CA THR A 482 6.01 -12.28 19.82
C THR A 482 5.34 -12.65 21.15
N SER A 483 5.99 -12.31 22.28
CA SER A 483 5.50 -12.50 23.64
C SER A 483 4.16 -11.78 23.86
N GLU A 484 4.08 -10.52 23.44
CA GLU A 484 2.91 -9.66 23.60
C GLU A 484 1.72 -10.10 22.74
N LEU A 485 1.98 -10.75 21.60
CA LEU A 485 0.90 -11.40 20.82
C LEU A 485 0.21 -12.53 21.59
N GLU A 486 0.87 -13.14 22.57
CA GLU A 486 0.34 -14.24 23.38
C GLU A 486 -0.26 -13.77 24.71
N THR A 487 0.42 -12.84 25.39
CA THR A 487 0.11 -12.47 26.78
C THR A 487 -0.79 -11.25 26.90
N SER A 488 -0.69 -10.30 25.98
CA SER A 488 -1.42 -9.04 26.06
C SER A 488 -2.92 -9.29 25.94
N GLY A 489 -3.77 -8.65 26.75
CA GLY A 489 -5.23 -8.76 26.61
C GLY A 489 -5.77 -7.92 25.46
N ASP A 490 -5.33 -6.66 25.39
CA ASP A 490 -5.92 -5.59 24.58
C ASP A 490 -4.85 -4.86 23.73
N LEU A 491 -4.30 -5.55 22.74
CA LEU A 491 -3.21 -5.04 21.91
C LEU A 491 -3.72 -4.14 20.78
N PHE A 492 -4.69 -4.59 19.99
CA PHE A 492 -5.21 -3.89 18.81
C PHE A 492 -6.59 -3.25 19.06
N VAL A 493 -7.37 -3.76 20.02
CA VAL A 493 -8.70 -3.24 20.36
C VAL A 493 -8.66 -1.77 20.78
N ASN A 494 -7.55 -1.31 21.36
CA ASN A 494 -7.33 0.09 21.70
C ASN A 494 -7.22 1.00 20.46
N LEU A 495 -6.95 0.44 19.29
CA LEU A 495 -6.91 1.13 18.00
C LEU A 495 -8.20 0.92 17.18
N LYS A 496 -9.22 0.24 17.74
CA LYS A 496 -10.49 -0.05 17.06
C LYS A 496 -11.10 1.19 16.40
N ASP A 497 -11.07 2.31 17.10
CA ASP A 497 -11.59 3.61 16.66
C ASP A 497 -10.88 4.19 15.42
N LEU A 498 -9.69 3.70 15.07
CA LEU A 498 -8.94 4.08 13.87
C LEU A 498 -9.15 3.08 12.72
N LEU A 499 -9.33 1.81 13.06
CA LEU A 499 -9.29 0.69 12.13
C LEU A 499 -10.68 0.30 11.60
N VAL A 500 -11.70 0.38 12.45
CA VAL A 500 -13.05 -0.13 12.19
C VAL A 500 -14.02 1.02 11.96
N LYS A 501 -14.86 0.89 10.93
CA LYS A 501 -15.99 1.82 10.72
C LYS A 501 -17.08 1.50 11.74
N LYS A 502 -17.52 2.50 12.52
CA LYS A 502 -18.66 2.36 13.44
C LYS A 502 -19.98 2.23 12.68
N ASP A 503 -20.16 3.07 11.67
CA ASP A 503 -21.35 3.14 10.80
C ASP A 503 -20.96 3.41 9.34
N ASP A 504 -21.88 3.30 8.39
CA ASP A 504 -21.60 3.47 6.95
C ASP A 504 -21.04 4.87 6.61
N ASP A 505 -21.41 5.90 7.40
CA ASP A 505 -20.90 7.28 7.27
C ASP A 505 -19.66 7.60 8.11
N SER A 506 -19.16 6.64 8.89
CA SER A 506 -17.99 6.90 9.74
C SER A 506 -16.68 6.92 8.94
N LEU A 507 -15.89 7.97 9.16
CA LEU A 507 -14.58 8.13 8.53
C LEU A 507 -13.60 7.08 9.06
N VAL A 508 -12.84 6.51 8.13
CA VAL A 508 -11.67 5.69 8.44
C VAL A 508 -10.47 6.62 8.53
N TYR A 509 -9.79 6.61 9.68
CA TYR A 509 -8.64 7.47 9.92
C TYR A 509 -7.32 6.87 9.42
N VAL A 510 -7.23 5.53 9.38
CA VAL A 510 -6.01 4.79 9.01
C VAL A 510 -6.28 3.86 7.84
N ASP A 511 -5.49 4.00 6.79
CA ASP A 511 -5.52 3.15 5.59
C ASP A 511 -4.95 1.76 5.87
N SER A 512 -3.83 1.67 6.58
CA SER A 512 -3.17 0.40 6.89
C SER A 512 -2.50 0.38 8.27
N LEU A 513 -2.58 -0.78 8.92
CA LEU A 513 -1.86 -1.09 10.15
C LEU A 513 -0.68 -2.00 9.81
N ILE A 514 0.51 -1.44 9.80
CA ILE A 514 1.73 -2.17 9.48
C ILE A 514 2.32 -2.72 10.78
N VAL A 515 2.69 -4.00 10.80
CA VAL A 515 3.16 -4.69 12.02
C VAL A 515 4.46 -5.42 11.72
N PHE A 516 5.53 -5.05 12.40
CA PHE A 516 6.75 -5.87 12.37
C PHE A 516 6.51 -7.19 13.07
N ILE A 517 6.87 -8.29 12.41
CA ILE A 517 6.81 -9.62 13.01
C ILE A 517 8.22 -10.17 13.15
N ASN A 518 8.51 -10.74 14.31
CA ASN A 518 9.81 -11.32 14.60
C ASN A 518 9.95 -12.70 13.94
N GLU A 519 11.19 -13.02 13.54
CA GLU A 519 11.53 -14.36 13.07
C GLU A 519 11.60 -15.35 14.25
N PRO A 520 11.15 -16.61 14.07
CA PRO A 520 10.70 -17.23 12.84
C PRO A 520 9.22 -16.93 12.53
N THR A 521 8.94 -16.56 11.28
CA THR A 521 7.60 -16.21 10.79
C THR A 521 6.61 -17.39 10.77
N THR A 522 7.08 -18.64 10.87
CA THR A 522 6.24 -19.85 10.81
C THR A 522 5.05 -19.79 11.77
N ASP A 523 5.30 -19.32 12.99
CA ASP A 523 4.31 -19.27 14.05
C ASP A 523 3.86 -17.84 14.36
N THR A 524 4.77 -16.86 14.33
CA THR A 524 4.45 -15.45 14.63
C THR A 524 3.34 -14.90 13.74
N LYS A 525 3.30 -15.24 12.44
CA LYS A 525 2.20 -14.83 11.54
C LYS A 525 0.83 -15.37 11.96
N LYS A 526 0.80 -16.60 12.49
CA LYS A 526 -0.42 -17.25 12.95
C LYS A 526 -0.85 -16.69 14.30
N LYS A 527 0.11 -16.38 15.19
CA LYS A 527 -0.14 -15.69 16.46
C LYS A 527 -0.72 -14.30 16.22
N LEU A 528 -0.15 -13.52 15.30
CA LEU A 528 -0.68 -12.22 14.90
C LEU A 528 -2.14 -12.31 14.44
N ARG A 529 -2.43 -13.25 13.53
CA ARG A 529 -3.81 -13.48 13.09
C ARG A 529 -4.71 -13.87 14.25
N SER A 530 -4.34 -14.89 15.02
CA SER A 530 -5.11 -15.39 16.17
C SER A 530 -5.41 -14.26 17.16
N LYS A 531 -4.43 -13.39 17.43
CA LYS A 531 -4.57 -12.22 18.30
C LYS A 531 -5.65 -11.27 17.80
N ILE A 532 -5.66 -10.94 16.51
CA ILE A 532 -6.69 -10.11 15.89
C ILE A 532 -8.05 -10.81 15.93
N GLU A 533 -8.12 -12.12 15.65
CA GLU A 533 -9.38 -12.87 15.65
C GLU A 533 -9.98 -13.04 17.05
N ASN A 534 -9.17 -12.99 18.10
CA ASN A 534 -9.62 -13.03 19.49
C ASN A 534 -10.10 -11.66 19.99
N GLU A 535 -9.51 -10.56 19.51
CA GLU A 535 -9.90 -9.20 19.93
C GLU A 535 -11.08 -8.61 19.14
N PHE A 536 -11.27 -9.06 17.90
CA PHE A 536 -12.33 -8.56 17.02
C PHE A 536 -13.24 -9.70 16.57
N SER A 537 -14.52 -9.40 16.39
CA SER A 537 -15.52 -10.38 15.93
C SER A 537 -16.24 -9.92 14.66
N GLY A 538 -16.87 -10.86 13.96
CA GLY A 538 -17.74 -10.58 12.80
C GLY A 538 -17.08 -9.73 11.71
N LYS A 539 -17.76 -8.65 11.32
CA LYS A 539 -17.32 -7.68 10.27
C LYS A 539 -16.06 -6.92 10.67
N GLU A 540 -15.90 -6.59 11.95
CA GLU A 540 -14.76 -5.83 12.46
C GLU A 540 -13.46 -6.61 12.26
N ARG A 541 -13.47 -7.91 12.59
CA ARG A 541 -12.34 -8.81 12.39
C ARG A 541 -11.86 -8.82 10.95
N MET A 542 -12.79 -8.94 10.00
CA MET A 542 -12.47 -8.90 8.57
C MET A 542 -11.89 -7.55 8.17
N GLN A 543 -12.46 -6.44 8.64
CA GLN A 543 -11.95 -5.10 8.34
C GLN A 543 -10.52 -4.89 8.86
N VAL A 544 -10.23 -5.33 10.08
CA VAL A 544 -8.90 -5.21 10.68
C VAL A 544 -7.89 -6.09 9.94
N LEU A 545 -8.21 -7.36 9.69
CA LEU A 545 -7.33 -8.26 8.92
C LEU A 545 -7.02 -7.69 7.53
N ARG A 546 -8.02 -7.11 6.85
CA ARG A 546 -7.86 -6.44 5.54
C ARG A 546 -7.23 -5.04 5.60
N LYS A 547 -6.70 -4.65 6.75
CA LYS A 547 -5.86 -3.45 6.93
C LYS A 547 -4.47 -3.77 7.46
N VAL A 548 -4.27 -4.96 8.00
CA VAL A 548 -2.99 -5.34 8.59
C VAL A 548 -2.01 -5.73 7.48
N ILE A 549 -0.79 -5.21 7.54
CA ILE A 549 0.33 -5.55 6.65
C ILE A 549 1.49 -6.04 7.52
N PRO A 550 1.72 -7.36 7.61
CA PRO A 550 2.88 -7.90 8.32
C PRO A 550 4.18 -7.57 7.56
N VAL A 551 5.24 -7.19 8.28
CA VAL A 551 6.55 -6.88 7.71
C VAL A 551 7.54 -8.00 7.99
N ILE A 552 8.23 -8.48 6.95
CA ILE A 552 9.28 -9.49 7.05
C ILE A 552 10.56 -9.03 6.34
N THR A 553 11.69 -9.67 6.66
CA THR A 553 12.93 -9.47 5.91
C THR A 553 12.91 -10.25 4.60
N PRO A 554 13.36 -9.67 3.46
CA PRO A 554 13.55 -10.42 2.22
C PRO A 554 14.89 -11.15 2.16
N ILE A 555 15.80 -10.97 3.12
CA ILE A 555 17.19 -11.47 3.07
C ILE A 555 17.31 -12.80 3.83
N GLY A 556 18.20 -13.69 3.35
CA GLY A 556 18.62 -14.88 4.12
C GLY A 556 17.74 -16.12 3.93
N HIS A 557 16.76 -16.05 3.03
CA HIS A 557 15.84 -17.16 2.73
C HIS A 557 16.47 -18.26 1.87
N GLU A 558 17.63 -18.00 1.26
CA GLU A 558 18.35 -18.99 0.45
C GLU A 558 18.77 -20.23 1.28
N LYS A 559 19.09 -20.03 2.58
CA LYS A 559 19.58 -21.03 3.53
C LYS A 559 18.48 -21.59 4.44
N ASP A 560 17.21 -21.42 4.07
CA ASP A 560 16.09 -21.95 4.86
C ASP A 560 16.23 -23.48 5.07
N PRO A 561 16.19 -23.97 6.33
CA PRO A 561 16.26 -25.39 6.64
C PRO A 561 15.24 -26.26 5.91
N LYS A 562 14.08 -25.71 5.51
CA LYS A 562 13.04 -26.45 4.78
C LYS A 562 13.26 -26.49 3.26
N GLY A 563 14.28 -25.81 2.76
CA GLY A 563 14.62 -25.64 1.35
C GLY A 563 14.59 -24.17 0.95
N SER A 564 15.47 -23.80 0.02
CA SER A 564 15.66 -22.42 -0.44
C SER A 564 14.34 -21.70 -0.75
N TYR A 565 14.09 -20.58 -0.07
CA TYR A 565 12.91 -19.72 -0.17
C TYR A 565 11.57 -20.38 0.18
N LYS A 566 11.55 -21.56 0.79
CA LYS A 566 10.29 -22.27 1.02
C LYS A 566 9.44 -21.56 2.07
N GLN A 567 10.01 -21.20 3.22
CA GLN A 567 9.32 -20.47 4.27
C GLN A 567 8.82 -19.11 3.77
N PHE A 568 9.64 -18.38 3.01
CA PHE A 568 9.25 -17.11 2.39
C PHE A 568 8.02 -17.27 1.49
N LYS A 569 8.01 -18.28 0.61
CA LYS A 569 6.84 -18.57 -0.24
C LYS A 569 5.60 -18.94 0.57
N ASP A 570 5.77 -19.75 1.63
CA ASP A 570 4.68 -20.10 2.55
C ASP A 570 4.16 -18.86 3.31
N ASP A 571 5.01 -17.87 3.60
CA ASP A 571 4.64 -16.59 4.19
C ASP A 571 3.83 -15.74 3.20
N LEU A 572 4.30 -15.60 1.96
CA LEU A 572 3.58 -14.86 0.91
C LEU A 572 2.17 -15.41 0.67
N ILE A 573 2.03 -16.73 0.52
CA ILE A 573 0.72 -17.39 0.35
C ILE A 573 -0.18 -17.11 1.56
N TYR A 574 0.38 -17.18 2.77
CA TYR A 574 -0.38 -16.93 3.98
C TYR A 574 -0.82 -15.46 4.08
N PHE A 575 0.05 -14.52 3.76
CA PHE A 575 -0.24 -13.09 3.85
C PHE A 575 -1.27 -12.65 2.84
N ASN A 576 -1.14 -13.06 1.58
CA ASN A 576 -2.10 -12.76 0.52
C ASN A 576 -3.53 -13.22 0.87
N ASN A 577 -3.66 -14.37 1.54
CA ASN A 577 -4.96 -14.91 1.89
C ASN A 577 -5.59 -14.28 3.14
N ASN A 578 -4.78 -13.78 4.08
CA ASN A 578 -5.24 -13.44 5.43
C ASN A 578 -5.10 -11.97 5.82
N PHE A 579 -4.29 -11.21 5.09
CA PHE A 579 -3.96 -9.83 5.41
C PHE A 579 -4.17 -8.89 4.21
N ALA A 580 -3.81 -7.62 4.35
CA ALA A 580 -3.97 -6.58 3.33
C ALA A 580 -2.77 -6.48 2.36
N GLY A 581 -1.79 -7.38 2.52
CA GLY A 581 -0.52 -7.28 1.82
C GLY A 581 0.66 -7.85 2.61
N ILE A 582 1.85 -7.47 2.17
CA ILE A 582 3.14 -7.79 2.81
C ILE A 582 4.02 -6.54 2.84
N GLY A 583 4.73 -6.35 3.94
CA GLY A 583 5.83 -5.40 4.07
C GLY A 583 7.19 -6.08 3.97
N LEU A 584 8.16 -5.40 3.35
CA LEU A 584 9.54 -5.86 3.20
C LEU A 584 10.49 -4.86 3.86
N TRP A 585 11.24 -5.32 4.83
CA TRP A 585 12.27 -4.54 5.52
C TRP A 585 13.63 -5.24 5.45
N PRO A 586 14.66 -4.64 4.82
CA PRO A 586 14.59 -3.44 3.98
C PRO A 586 13.93 -3.77 2.63
N VAL A 587 13.71 -2.77 1.78
CA VAL A 587 13.25 -2.98 0.41
C VAL A 587 14.31 -3.79 -0.36
N PRO A 588 13.92 -4.81 -1.16
CA PRO A 588 14.87 -5.60 -1.92
C PRO A 588 15.58 -4.74 -2.97
N LEU A 589 16.91 -4.85 -3.02
CA LEU A 589 17.78 -4.19 -3.98
C LEU A 589 18.29 -5.21 -5.00
N ILE A 590 18.31 -4.85 -6.27
CA ILE A 590 18.96 -5.63 -7.33
C ILE A 590 20.38 -5.10 -7.45
N SER A 591 21.36 -5.98 -7.24
CA SER A 591 22.71 -5.78 -7.77
C SER A 591 22.93 -6.78 -8.92
N GLY A 592 23.77 -6.43 -9.91
CA GLY A 592 23.77 -7.06 -11.24
C GLY A 592 23.91 -8.59 -11.33
N ASP A 593 24.27 -9.28 -10.25
CA ASP A 593 24.36 -10.76 -10.16
C ASP A 593 23.58 -11.34 -8.94
N ASP A 594 22.65 -10.59 -8.37
CA ASP A 594 21.96 -10.99 -7.13
C ASP A 594 20.80 -11.97 -7.38
N SER A 595 21.12 -13.26 -7.37
CA SER A 595 20.12 -14.32 -7.52
C SER A 595 19.06 -14.35 -6.42
N ASP A 596 19.33 -13.74 -5.24
CA ASP A 596 18.37 -13.67 -4.14
C ASP A 596 17.27 -12.65 -4.47
N ALA A 597 17.66 -11.44 -4.87
CA ALA A 597 16.72 -10.40 -5.29
C ALA A 597 15.76 -10.87 -6.40
N ASP A 598 16.25 -11.64 -7.38
CA ASP A 598 15.43 -12.20 -8.46
C ASP A 598 14.48 -13.31 -7.96
N ALA A 599 14.93 -14.16 -7.03
CA ALA A 599 14.10 -15.21 -6.45
C ALA A 599 12.97 -14.63 -5.60
N ILE A 600 13.27 -13.63 -4.77
CA ILE A 600 12.30 -12.86 -3.98
C ILE A 600 11.29 -12.17 -4.89
N ALA A 601 11.79 -11.49 -5.94
CA ALA A 601 10.95 -10.81 -6.91
C ALA A 601 9.96 -11.75 -7.60
N THR A 602 10.46 -12.89 -8.07
CA THR A 602 9.65 -13.92 -8.72
C THR A 602 8.59 -14.49 -7.76
N ALA A 603 8.95 -14.69 -6.49
CA ALA A 603 8.02 -15.22 -5.50
C ALA A 603 6.88 -14.22 -5.20
N ILE A 604 7.20 -12.94 -5.04
CA ILE A 604 6.21 -11.87 -4.85
C ILE A 604 5.29 -11.76 -6.07
N ASP A 605 5.87 -11.68 -7.27
CA ASP A 605 5.13 -11.60 -8.52
C ASP A 605 4.16 -12.78 -8.69
N THR A 606 4.63 -13.99 -8.40
CA THR A 606 3.80 -15.20 -8.49
C THR A 606 2.56 -15.14 -7.59
N GLN A 607 2.69 -14.51 -6.42
CA GLN A 607 1.66 -14.54 -5.39
C GLN A 607 0.72 -13.34 -5.40
N PHE A 608 1.26 -12.15 -5.66
CA PHE A 608 0.51 -10.88 -5.52
C PHE A 608 0.14 -10.27 -6.86
N SER A 609 0.81 -10.60 -7.97
CA SER A 609 0.44 -10.00 -9.27
C SER A 609 -0.95 -10.48 -9.67
N ILE A 610 -1.81 -9.52 -10.02
CA ILE A 610 -3.12 -9.82 -10.60
C ILE A 610 -2.82 -10.42 -11.97
N LYS A 611 -2.94 -11.75 -12.07
CA LYS A 611 -3.07 -12.44 -13.35
C LYS A 611 -4.32 -11.88 -13.97
N SER A 612 -4.11 -10.97 -14.91
CA SER A 612 -5.09 -10.04 -15.35
C SER A 612 -6.28 -10.81 -15.94
N GLY A 613 -7.49 -10.52 -15.46
CA GLY A 613 -8.70 -11.17 -15.92
C GLY A 613 -8.90 -11.03 -17.43
N ASN A 614 -9.89 -11.75 -17.98
CA ASN A 614 -10.21 -12.03 -19.39
C ASN A 614 -10.28 -10.85 -20.41
N GLY A 615 -9.76 -9.65 -20.11
CA GLY A 615 -9.66 -8.52 -21.01
C GLY A 615 -8.53 -8.67 -22.05
N MET A 616 -8.87 -8.39 -23.31
CA MET A 616 -7.92 -8.49 -24.44
C MET A 616 -6.67 -7.61 -24.27
N LEU A 617 -6.79 -6.40 -23.72
CA LEU A 617 -5.66 -5.47 -23.52
C LEU A 617 -4.70 -5.92 -22.42
N ASN A 618 -5.26 -6.55 -21.39
CA ASN A 618 -4.55 -7.13 -20.27
C ASN A 618 -3.69 -8.32 -20.74
N ALA A 619 -4.25 -9.19 -21.58
CA ALA A 619 -3.51 -10.26 -22.24
C ALA A 619 -2.36 -9.75 -23.13
N ILE A 620 -2.49 -8.56 -23.74
CA ILE A 620 -1.40 -7.94 -24.51
C ILE A 620 -0.27 -7.48 -23.58
N SER A 621 -0.59 -6.87 -22.44
CA SER A 621 0.41 -6.47 -21.44
C SER A 621 1.20 -7.69 -20.92
N GLU A 622 0.51 -8.77 -20.59
CA GLU A 622 1.14 -10.02 -20.13
C GLU A 622 1.98 -10.70 -21.21
N LYS A 623 1.52 -10.68 -22.46
CA LYS A 623 2.24 -11.30 -23.58
C LYS A 623 3.50 -10.53 -23.97
N TYR A 624 3.53 -9.22 -23.73
CA TYR A 624 4.63 -8.35 -24.12
C TYR A 624 5.14 -7.49 -22.96
N PRO A 625 5.68 -8.10 -21.88
CA PRO A 625 6.12 -7.37 -20.69
C PRO A 625 7.28 -6.42 -21.00
N ILE A 626 8.12 -6.75 -21.99
CA ILE A 626 9.22 -5.90 -22.47
C ILE A 626 8.71 -4.56 -22.98
N LEU A 627 7.56 -4.53 -23.67
CA LEU A 627 6.97 -3.28 -24.16
C LEU A 627 6.58 -2.38 -22.98
N CYS A 628 5.94 -2.92 -21.96
CA CYS A 628 5.57 -2.12 -20.79
C CYS A 628 6.74 -1.75 -19.90
N LYS A 629 7.77 -2.61 -19.80
CA LYS A 629 9.04 -2.30 -19.15
C LYS A 629 9.71 -1.07 -19.79
N TYR A 630 9.67 -0.95 -21.12
CA TYR A 630 10.20 0.20 -21.83
C TYR A 630 9.26 1.42 -21.79
N ALA A 631 7.97 1.19 -22.00
CA ALA A 631 6.97 2.25 -22.16
C ALA A 631 6.67 2.98 -20.86
N CYS A 632 6.67 2.28 -19.73
CA CYS A 632 6.29 2.86 -18.45
C CYS A 632 7.29 3.94 -17.96
N PRO A 633 8.61 3.73 -17.98
CA PRO A 633 9.58 4.78 -17.69
C PRO A 633 9.50 5.92 -18.71
N ASN A 634 9.28 5.60 -19.99
CA ASN A 634 9.26 6.57 -21.08
C ASN A 634 7.87 7.16 -21.37
N ARG A 635 6.90 7.03 -20.47
CA ARG A 635 5.49 7.37 -20.73
C ARG A 635 5.29 8.82 -21.17
N LYS A 636 6.00 9.77 -20.55
CA LYS A 636 5.91 11.21 -20.91
C LYS A 636 6.38 11.43 -22.34
N ILE A 637 7.47 10.76 -22.74
CA ILE A 637 8.00 10.83 -24.10
C ILE A 637 7.03 10.19 -25.09
N LEU A 638 6.48 9.02 -24.77
CA LEU A 638 5.48 8.36 -25.64
C LEU A 638 4.24 9.23 -25.84
N ARG A 639 3.76 9.91 -24.80
CA ARG A 639 2.65 10.88 -24.92
C ARG A 639 3.04 12.07 -25.77
N LEU A 640 4.22 12.65 -25.56
CA LEU A 640 4.69 13.78 -26.37
C LEU A 640 4.86 13.39 -27.84
N VAL A 641 5.37 12.19 -28.12
CA VAL A 641 5.45 11.63 -29.46
C VAL A 641 4.06 11.45 -30.04
N PHE A 642 3.11 10.88 -29.29
CA PHE A 642 1.72 10.74 -29.74
C PHE A 642 1.06 12.08 -30.04
N ASP A 643 1.16 13.05 -29.14
CA ASP A 643 0.60 14.40 -29.31
C ASP A 643 1.25 15.12 -30.48
N GLY A 644 2.57 15.00 -30.63
CA GLY A 644 3.32 15.51 -31.77
C GLY A 644 2.85 14.90 -33.09
N LEU A 645 2.63 13.58 -33.12
CA LEU A 645 2.08 12.89 -34.29
C LEU A 645 0.65 13.37 -34.59
N LEU A 646 -0.19 13.52 -33.56
CA LEU A 646 -1.56 14.00 -33.69
C LEU A 646 -1.63 15.44 -34.24
N VAL A 647 -0.80 16.35 -33.73
CA VAL A 647 -0.71 17.73 -34.22
C VAL A 647 -0.22 17.78 -35.66
N LEU A 648 0.79 16.98 -36.02
CA LEU A 648 1.31 16.92 -37.39
C LEU A 648 0.26 16.44 -38.38
N ILE A 649 -0.53 15.41 -38.05
CA ILE A 649 -1.57 14.92 -38.97
C ILE A 649 -2.76 15.86 -39.08
N ILE A 650 -3.19 16.49 -37.97
CA ILE A 650 -4.25 17.51 -37.99
C ILE A 650 -3.78 18.71 -38.82
N GLY A 651 -2.56 19.20 -38.58
CA GLY A 651 -1.96 20.28 -39.33
C GLY A 651 -1.86 19.97 -40.83
N TYR A 652 -1.42 18.75 -41.17
CA TYR A 652 -1.41 18.28 -42.55
C TYR A 652 -2.81 18.27 -43.16
N GLY A 653 -3.81 17.73 -42.45
CA GLY A 653 -5.20 17.67 -42.90
C GLY A 653 -5.77 19.06 -43.18
N VAL A 654 -5.57 20.00 -42.26
CA VAL A 654 -5.98 21.40 -42.42
C VAL A 654 -5.29 22.04 -43.63
N LEU A 655 -3.97 21.90 -43.78
CA LEU A 655 -3.25 22.44 -44.92
C LEU A 655 -3.66 21.78 -46.25
N ALA A 656 -3.96 20.48 -46.24
CA ALA A 656 -4.44 19.75 -47.41
C ALA A 656 -5.84 20.24 -47.83
N ILE A 657 -6.68 20.71 -46.91
CA ILE A 657 -7.95 21.36 -47.26
C ILE A 657 -7.71 22.60 -48.12
N PHE A 658 -6.70 23.41 -47.83
CA PHE A 658 -6.45 24.65 -48.58
C PHE A 658 -5.54 24.46 -49.80
N SER A 659 -4.73 23.40 -49.86
CA SER A 659 -3.74 23.16 -50.91
C SER A 659 -4.01 21.91 -51.75
N ARG A 660 -4.32 22.09 -53.04
CA ARG A 660 -4.43 20.98 -54.00
C ARG A 660 -3.13 20.20 -54.19
N ARG A 661 -1.96 20.86 -54.01
CA ARG A 661 -0.65 20.20 -54.14
C ARG A 661 -0.44 19.16 -53.04
N LEU A 662 -0.80 19.50 -51.79
CA LEU A 662 -0.70 18.56 -50.66
C LEU A 662 -1.62 17.35 -50.87
N ARG A 663 -2.87 17.53 -51.33
CA ARG A 663 -3.75 16.39 -51.66
C ARG A 663 -3.17 15.48 -52.74
N ARG A 664 -2.56 16.06 -53.78
CA ARG A 664 -1.90 15.26 -54.83
C ARG A 664 -0.70 14.50 -54.27
N PHE A 665 0.05 15.12 -53.35
CA PHE A 665 1.14 14.47 -52.64
C PHE A 665 0.63 13.28 -51.82
N TYR A 666 -0.46 13.45 -51.05
CA TYR A 666 -1.10 12.34 -50.32
C TYR A 666 -1.47 11.17 -51.25
N ASN A 667 -2.15 11.44 -52.37
CA ASN A 667 -2.56 10.38 -53.29
C ASN A 667 -1.37 9.64 -53.90
N ARG A 668 -0.29 10.35 -54.23
CA ARG A 668 0.93 9.74 -54.79
C ARG A 668 1.71 8.94 -53.75
N ASN A 669 1.74 9.42 -52.52
CA ASN A 669 2.58 8.91 -51.43
C ASN A 669 1.75 8.28 -50.30
N SER A 670 0.59 7.71 -50.63
CA SER A 670 -0.40 7.24 -49.65
C SER A 670 0.14 6.18 -48.68
N ILE A 671 1.14 5.39 -49.12
CA ILE A 671 1.77 4.37 -48.27
C ILE A 671 2.49 4.97 -47.06
N TYR A 672 3.12 6.14 -47.19
CA TYR A 672 3.79 6.80 -46.08
C TYR A 672 2.80 7.28 -45.02
N PHE A 673 1.63 7.77 -45.43
CA PHE A 673 0.56 8.15 -44.51
C PHE A 673 -0.04 6.95 -43.78
N LYS A 674 -0.16 5.80 -44.46
CA LYS A 674 -0.60 4.55 -43.79
C LYS A 674 0.41 4.08 -42.76
N LEU A 675 1.71 4.08 -43.09
CA LEU A 675 2.78 3.74 -42.14
C LEU A 675 2.81 4.71 -40.95
N TYR A 676 2.59 5.99 -41.20
CA TYR A 676 2.48 7.01 -40.16
C TYR A 676 1.30 6.75 -39.22
N MET A 677 0.11 6.49 -39.77
CA MET A 677 -1.08 6.14 -38.97
C MET A 677 -0.85 4.87 -38.16
N PHE A 678 -0.20 3.87 -38.75
CA PHE A 678 0.15 2.64 -38.05
C PHE A 678 1.10 2.92 -36.88
N ALA A 679 2.15 3.71 -37.09
CA ALA A 679 3.08 4.10 -36.03
C ALA A 679 2.37 4.87 -34.91
N MET A 680 1.48 5.81 -35.26
CA MET A 680 0.67 6.56 -34.30
C MET A 680 -0.24 5.64 -33.47
N VAL A 681 -0.94 4.69 -34.11
CA VAL A 681 -1.78 3.71 -33.41
C VAL A 681 -0.92 2.82 -32.50
N MET A 682 0.27 2.38 -32.93
CA MET A 682 1.16 1.57 -32.10
C MET A 682 1.67 2.33 -30.87
N VAL A 683 2.07 3.60 -31.02
CA VAL A 683 2.45 4.46 -29.88
C VAL A 683 1.25 4.66 -28.95
N PHE A 684 0.07 4.94 -29.51
CA PHE A 684 -1.16 5.13 -28.75
C PHE A 684 -1.54 3.87 -27.97
N MET A 685 -1.56 2.70 -28.62
CA MET A 685 -1.89 1.43 -27.98
C MET A 685 -0.87 1.06 -26.90
N THR A 686 0.42 1.30 -27.15
CA THR A 686 1.46 1.08 -26.15
C THR A 686 1.26 1.99 -24.93
N SER A 687 0.92 3.27 -25.13
CA SER A 687 0.54 4.17 -24.04
C SER A 687 -0.73 3.67 -23.35
N LEU A 688 -1.78 3.33 -24.08
CA LEU A 688 -3.07 2.92 -23.52
C LEU A 688 -3.00 1.63 -22.69
N VAL A 689 -2.13 0.70 -23.07
CA VAL A 689 -1.91 -0.56 -22.33
C VAL A 689 -1.01 -0.35 -21.12
N CYS A 690 0.12 0.34 -21.28
CA CYS A 690 1.16 0.39 -20.25
C CYS A 690 1.07 1.60 -19.31
N ASP A 691 0.36 2.66 -19.69
CA ASP A 691 0.25 3.90 -18.93
C ASP A 691 -0.99 3.90 -18.01
N PRO A 692 -0.80 4.03 -16.69
CA PRO A 692 -1.87 3.89 -15.70
C PRO A 692 -2.89 5.02 -15.76
N LEU A 693 -2.57 6.16 -16.37
CA LEU A 693 -3.52 7.26 -16.54
C LEU A 693 -4.75 6.84 -17.36
N TRP A 694 -4.58 5.87 -18.26
CA TRP A 694 -5.69 5.35 -19.04
C TRP A 694 -6.53 4.35 -18.25
N LYS A 695 -6.09 3.82 -17.10
CA LYS A 695 -6.71 2.65 -16.45
C LYS A 695 -8.22 2.76 -16.27
N GLU A 696 -8.72 3.86 -15.70
CA GLU A 696 -10.16 4.06 -15.48
C GLU A 696 -10.95 4.30 -16.77
N ARG A 697 -10.28 4.75 -17.84
CA ARG A 697 -10.92 5.13 -19.10
C ARG A 697 -10.57 4.19 -20.25
N ARG A 698 -9.78 3.15 -20.00
CA ARG A 698 -9.08 2.38 -21.02
C ARG A 698 -10.06 1.71 -21.96
N ASP A 699 -11.07 1.05 -21.39
CA ASP A 699 -12.08 0.33 -22.16
C ASP A 699 -12.97 1.31 -22.94
N PHE A 700 -13.34 2.44 -22.33
CA PHE A 700 -14.11 3.49 -23.01
C PHE A 700 -13.33 4.09 -24.19
N VAL A 701 -12.05 4.40 -23.99
CA VAL A 701 -11.17 4.99 -25.01
C VAL A 701 -10.92 3.96 -26.12
N PHE A 702 -10.70 2.69 -25.78
CA PHE A 702 -10.49 1.63 -26.76
C PHE A 702 -11.74 1.35 -27.59
N VAL A 703 -12.91 1.24 -26.95
CA VAL A 703 -14.20 1.09 -27.65
C VAL A 703 -14.49 2.32 -28.52
N GLY A 704 -14.26 3.52 -28.00
CA GLY A 704 -14.39 4.76 -28.76
C GLY A 704 -13.47 4.80 -29.99
N ALA A 705 -12.22 4.36 -29.85
CA ALA A 705 -11.27 4.26 -30.95
C ALA A 705 -11.74 3.24 -32.00
N LEU A 706 -12.20 2.05 -31.58
CA LEU A 706 -12.73 1.03 -32.48
C LEU A 706 -13.97 1.49 -33.25
N LEU A 707 -14.88 2.23 -32.60
CA LEU A 707 -16.09 2.76 -33.24
C LEU A 707 -15.81 3.92 -34.22
N SER A 708 -14.63 4.54 -34.12
CA SER A 708 -14.23 5.66 -35.00
C SER A 708 -13.55 5.22 -36.30
N VAL A 709 -13.13 3.95 -36.38
CA VAL A 709 -12.57 3.29 -37.57
C VAL A 709 -13.70 2.66 -38.38
#